data_AF-A0A9P5RC44-F1
#
_entry.id   AF-A0A9P5RC44-F1
#
_cell.length_a   1.000
_cell.length_b   1.000
_cell.length_c   1.000
_cell.angle_alpha   90.00
_cell.angle_beta   90.00
_cell.angle_gamma   90.00
#
_symmetry.space_group_name_H-M   'P 1'
#
loop_
_entity.id
_entity.type
_entity.pdbx_description
1 polymer ?
#
loop_
_entity_poly.entity_id
_entity_poly.type
_entity_poly.pdbx_seq_one_letter_code
_entity_poly.pdbx_strand_id
1 'polypeptide(L)'
;MENGKWTASPEQSLLLRQSIHGLIEDDEEGEESRLDFNFDAIDADIDLDDSVRSNPRMSALSGHVSSAGMTDTSEGPKPRKTIDRWSATTGKPATMTLKEQEKIIDELKKEGFSLKLKIFFLEERLAKISPEHVDQALQENIDMKVKLQTMYSELKQYKRLLMEAHAAIKALQEQRNCQLQHGMSEDQEEEYRNAIAEALDLKTSLKQLSQRVSSLEQQLQSKDSELEQLQSRLGELDAQANTIEELRGLNARYVGELEELHDQRIEYQQNESRLMEKSRVEEGWEARCRELEKELNASLGLRSQLEKELNMTRSDKAALEEEMNLQLEQHRDELSKSKIDAAELANQLENEREQMHQIQEMHANDMNTLSERWTLDRQQMREQISDMTMDIDELRKTNEQLEAHVQDLMAMQNDEANRHDQELGDLVGEFEDKEMELARAQEELRNFEDLLQARDARISELLDRIDGLEMARREADAVHDEVVNSVKSKMMSGSTANVQQGSVSLQDFQLLTEELALIEQENRTLQTQLRTEIDQRITLESSSRVRDSEAFKQWKNERQQLELEFAERIEELQEKLAAASGQIAELTNVLNDREGHLQYYEEQLAQAAKDSKEVEERYEEMELRLSSDLEATTAELVELRKEFEQIRANRVEKSDLLHSRTHEVDRLTRKLNVTVAAMEDEKEQMETALRDRATTIAMLKSRLTELELQVSKKQRDDDISGETSKSDLVERNSLLLTVLQHLESILGGDSRLDGNMLPKPSANFVYFSNHLISRLKSLSKLFILFEKKGKELEDKATSQLVQLKRQLDMKLKQLDRFETIVRDAADRQRKWREQLVKNKAINEDLQAKQVLLERTIADLRARDKSSDRVQDYEARCKHAERKLQLEKSRSLSAEERWNARIRELEKRTKDAEERVLRERQGAKEKVAGLLDENKTAQKNIESLQRKNSQLQELVDIHKGGQETPGGGSGTPYGSVLMQNSAHVRTATELGLSRMNDQLRSELDQRSKVVEKEREKTRSTLRELDAVNAQCYQLQQQLGQRENQIKGTLNRIEMLSQRKEVAESMALRQATEDLYRSLELDRGWD
;
A
#
# COMPACT_ATOMS: atom_id res chain seq x y z
N MET A 1 -34.36 43.41 80.65
CA MET A 1 -33.74 42.25 81.32
C MET A 1 -33.02 41.43 80.27
N GLU A 2 -32.02 40.65 80.66
CA GLU A 2 -30.85 40.35 79.81
C GLU A 2 -30.91 39.03 79.04
N ASN A 3 -29.96 38.91 78.11
CA ASN A 3 -29.36 37.69 77.56
C ASN A 3 -30.17 36.80 76.60
N GLY A 4 -29.53 36.48 75.46
CA GLY A 4 -29.74 35.22 74.74
C GLY A 4 -29.89 35.33 73.22
N LYS A 5 -28.79 35.08 72.48
CA LYS A 5 -28.74 34.75 71.04
C LYS A 5 -29.35 35.79 70.07
N TRP A 6 -28.47 36.53 69.40
CA TRP A 6 -28.79 37.33 68.22
C TRP A 6 -28.02 36.82 66.99
N THR A 7 -28.72 36.65 65.88
CA THR A 7 -28.25 36.94 64.52
C THR A 7 -29.48 37.29 63.69
N ALA A 8 -29.36 38.30 62.83
CA ALA A 8 -30.42 38.71 61.91
C ALA A 8 -29.80 39.17 60.58
N SER A 9 -30.61 39.01 59.52
CA SER A 9 -30.44 39.52 58.16
C SER A 9 -29.91 40.97 58.07
N PRO A 10 -29.28 41.37 56.94
CA PRO A 10 -29.87 41.25 55.61
C PRO A 10 -29.02 40.61 54.51
N GLU A 11 -29.67 40.44 53.36
CA GLU A 11 -29.29 39.55 52.26
C GLU A 11 -28.48 40.22 51.13
N GLN A 12 -27.77 39.36 50.39
CA GLN A 12 -27.57 39.46 48.94
C GLN A 12 -26.92 40.75 48.38
N SER A 13 -25.64 40.99 48.71
CA SER A 13 -24.66 41.52 47.74
C SER A 13 -23.22 41.24 48.20
N LEU A 14 -22.36 40.81 47.26
CA LEU A 14 -21.01 40.20 47.38
C LEU A 14 -21.06 38.66 47.38
N LEU A 15 -20.75 37.95 46.28
CA LEU A 15 -19.87 38.24 45.13
C LEU A 15 -18.40 38.40 45.57
N LEU A 16 -17.54 37.43 45.22
CA LEU A 16 -16.06 37.46 45.32
C LEU A 16 -15.48 37.76 46.72
N ARG A 17 -14.69 36.85 47.29
CA ARG A 17 -13.33 36.56 46.80
C ARG A 17 -12.99 35.07 46.93
N GLN A 18 -12.27 34.45 45.99
CA GLN A 18 -10.89 34.76 45.54
C GLN A 18 -9.88 34.70 46.69
N SER A 19 -9.35 33.50 46.95
CA SER A 19 -7.89 33.41 46.96
C SER A 19 -7.43 33.60 45.52
N ILE A 20 -7.22 34.85 45.12
CA ILE A 20 -6.08 35.15 44.25
C ILE A 20 -4.90 35.20 45.21
N HIS A 21 -4.26 34.04 45.39
CA HIS A 21 -2.84 33.98 45.70
C HIS A 21 -2.13 33.76 44.36
N GLY A 22 -1.09 34.49 43.99
CA GLY A 22 -0.34 35.44 44.82
C GLY A 22 0.75 34.72 45.61
N LEU A 23 1.73 34.20 44.86
CA LEU A 23 3.14 34.12 45.21
C LEU A 23 3.89 34.03 43.86
N ILE A 24 4.32 35.17 43.37
CA ILE A 24 5.60 35.30 42.65
C ILE A 24 6.49 36.00 43.66
N GLU A 25 7.58 35.33 44.00
CA GLU A 25 8.65 35.61 44.97
C GLU A 25 9.35 34.21 44.96
N ASP A 26 10.46 33.96 44.25
CA ASP A 26 11.65 34.79 44.00
C ASP A 26 12.26 35.32 45.32
N ASP A 27 13.60 35.35 45.37
CA ASP A 27 14.44 35.82 46.49
C ASP A 27 14.43 34.90 47.75
N GLU A 28 15.49 34.69 48.54
CA GLU A 28 16.88 35.19 48.62
C GLU A 28 17.81 33.98 49.01
N GLU A 29 18.95 33.69 48.38
CA GLU A 29 20.31 34.30 48.44
C GLU A 29 21.29 33.74 49.52
N GLY A 30 22.54 33.45 49.08
CA GLY A 30 23.74 33.29 49.91
C GLY A 30 24.05 31.90 50.53
N GLU A 31 25.31 31.47 50.71
CA GLU A 31 26.57 31.84 50.01
C GLU A 31 27.66 30.75 50.22
N GLU A 32 28.80 30.88 49.53
CA GLU A 32 30.07 30.13 49.61
C GLU A 32 30.20 28.82 50.43
N SER A 33 30.29 27.68 49.73
CA SER A 33 31.51 26.82 49.67
C SER A 33 31.29 25.64 48.71
N ARG A 34 31.95 25.54 47.54
CA ARG A 34 33.40 25.43 47.23
C ARG A 34 33.90 23.98 47.33
N LEU A 35 34.59 23.53 46.27
CA LEU A 35 35.09 22.17 46.01
C LEU A 35 33.97 21.20 45.59
N ASP A 36 34.08 20.45 44.47
CA ASP A 36 35.15 19.52 44.06
C ASP A 36 35.19 18.29 44.99
N PHE A 37 35.23 17.05 44.50
CA PHE A 37 36.05 16.60 43.36
C PHE A 37 35.33 15.67 42.36
N ASN A 38 35.68 15.88 41.08
CA ASN A 38 35.97 14.88 40.05
C ASN A 38 34.84 13.92 39.58
N PHE A 39 34.78 13.54 38.30
CA PHE A 39 35.78 13.71 37.25
C PHE A 39 35.31 14.71 36.18
N ASP A 40 35.71 15.97 36.39
CA ASP A 40 36.10 16.86 35.30
C ASP A 40 37.37 16.30 34.61
N ALA A 41 37.75 16.88 33.47
CA ALA A 41 39.09 16.83 32.87
C ALA A 41 39.81 15.46 32.76
N ILE A 42 39.89 14.95 31.54
CA ILE A 42 41.19 15.05 30.83
C ILE A 42 40.93 15.73 29.48
N ASP A 43 41.19 17.03 29.46
CA ASP A 43 42.20 17.68 28.61
C ASP A 43 42.26 17.21 27.12
N ALA A 44 42.07 18.06 26.11
CA ALA A 44 42.11 19.53 26.05
C ALA A 44 43.44 20.20 26.43
N ASP A 45 44.51 19.42 26.62
CA ASP A 45 45.89 19.86 26.51
C ASP A 45 46.50 19.29 25.22
N ILE A 46 46.91 20.18 24.32
CA ILE A 46 48.32 20.52 24.21
C ILE A 46 48.42 22.01 23.88
N ASP A 47 49.22 22.67 24.71
CA ASP A 47 49.77 24.01 24.60
C ASP A 47 49.93 24.57 23.17
N LEU A 48 49.68 25.88 23.00
CA LEU A 48 50.80 26.84 23.11
C LEU A 48 50.37 28.32 23.07
N ASP A 49 50.93 29.04 24.05
CA ASP A 49 51.29 30.45 24.12
C ASP A 49 50.31 31.59 23.70
N ASP A 50 50.03 32.40 24.73
CA ASP A 50 49.88 33.85 24.67
C ASP A 50 50.87 34.52 23.69
N SER A 51 50.36 35.33 22.76
CA SER A 51 51.15 36.44 22.24
C SER A 51 50.33 37.66 21.81
N VAL A 52 50.27 38.64 22.72
CA VAL A 52 50.48 40.08 22.42
C VAL A 52 49.53 40.74 21.40
N ARG A 53 48.46 41.33 21.97
CA ARG A 53 48.11 42.77 21.87
C ARG A 53 48.59 43.55 20.62
N SER A 54 47.65 44.18 19.89
CA SER A 54 47.73 45.64 19.69
C SER A 54 46.39 46.31 19.30
N ASN A 55 45.62 46.69 20.32
CA ASN A 55 45.02 48.04 20.35
C ASN A 55 46.22 49.05 20.38
N PRO A 56 46.14 50.34 19.94
CA PRO A 56 44.92 51.13 20.17
C PRO A 56 44.57 52.35 19.25
N ARG A 57 43.38 52.88 19.56
CA ARG A 57 43.05 54.32 19.74
C ARG A 57 42.77 55.23 18.53
N MET A 58 41.59 55.88 18.62
CA MET A 58 41.34 57.35 18.62
C MET A 58 41.82 58.21 17.43
N SER A 59 41.09 59.24 16.99
CA SER A 59 39.80 59.80 17.47
C SER A 59 39.08 60.52 16.32
N ALA A 60 37.78 60.74 16.47
CA ALA A 60 37.07 61.70 15.63
C ALA A 60 37.55 63.14 15.89
N LEU A 61 37.45 64.01 14.87
CA LEU A 61 37.01 65.39 15.07
C LEU A 61 36.31 65.94 13.81
N SER A 62 35.49 66.98 13.99
CA SER A 62 34.58 67.57 12.99
C SER A 62 35.25 68.65 12.13
N GLY A 63 34.72 68.93 10.92
CA GLY A 63 34.86 70.26 10.31
C GLY A 63 34.50 70.46 8.82
N HIS A 64 33.36 71.13 8.57
CA HIS A 64 33.13 72.15 7.50
C HIS A 64 33.25 71.78 5.98
N VAL A 65 32.70 72.52 5.00
CA VAL A 65 31.39 73.22 4.80
C VAL A 65 31.28 73.76 3.34
N SER A 66 30.07 73.92 2.77
CA SER A 66 29.73 74.62 1.48
C SER A 66 30.21 73.99 0.16
N SER A 67 29.68 74.24 -1.06
CA SER A 67 28.57 75.08 -1.66
C SER A 67 28.30 74.54 -3.10
N ALA A 68 27.36 74.93 -4.01
CA ALA A 68 26.11 75.74 -4.14
C ALA A 68 25.53 75.40 -5.57
N GLY A 69 24.42 75.88 -6.17
CA GLY A 69 23.33 76.84 -5.83
C GLY A 69 21.93 76.17 -5.97
N MET A 70 20.78 76.79 -6.35
CA MET A 70 20.36 78.06 -7.01
C MET A 70 20.43 78.06 -8.56
N THR A 71 19.39 78.42 -9.34
CA THR A 71 18.10 79.15 -9.13
C THR A 71 16.92 78.47 -9.89
N ASP A 72 15.73 78.19 -9.33
CA ASP A 72 14.54 79.06 -9.04
C ASP A 72 13.48 79.15 -10.17
N THR A 73 12.23 78.68 -9.92
CA THR A 73 10.96 79.40 -10.20
C THR A 73 9.67 78.63 -9.78
N SER A 74 8.79 79.32 -9.03
CA SER A 74 7.31 79.21 -8.92
C SER A 74 6.53 77.87 -8.73
N GLU A 75 5.74 77.86 -7.64
CA GLU A 75 4.38 77.29 -7.47
C GLU A 75 4.11 75.76 -7.37
N GLY A 76 3.05 75.39 -6.63
CA GLY A 76 2.53 74.02 -6.45
C GLY A 76 2.63 73.45 -5.01
N PRO A 77 1.53 73.00 -4.37
CA PRO A 77 1.54 72.56 -2.96
C PRO A 77 1.95 71.09 -2.73
N LYS A 78 2.27 70.77 -1.46
CA LYS A 78 2.84 69.48 -1.00
C LYS A 78 1.78 68.40 -0.69
N PRO A 79 2.14 67.09 -0.74
CA PRO A 79 1.19 65.98 -0.58
C PRO A 79 0.90 65.59 0.87
N ARG A 80 -0.17 64.80 1.05
CA ARG A 80 -0.46 64.04 2.29
C ARG A 80 0.55 62.90 2.48
N LYS A 81 0.72 62.47 3.74
CA LYS A 81 1.23 61.13 4.08
C LYS A 81 0.43 60.52 5.22
N THR A 82 0.14 59.22 5.09
CA THR A 82 0.00 58.18 6.12
C THR A 82 -0.57 58.56 7.50
N ILE A 83 -1.69 57.92 7.88
CA ILE A 83 -1.97 57.58 9.28
C ILE A 83 -2.28 56.08 9.33
N ASP A 84 -1.31 55.28 9.74
CA ASP A 84 -1.53 53.92 10.23
C ASP A 84 -2.26 53.97 11.58
N ARG A 85 -3.18 53.03 11.84
CA ARG A 85 -3.93 52.98 13.09
C ARG A 85 -4.28 51.57 13.56
N TRP A 86 -3.30 50.86 14.12
CA TRP A 86 -3.23 50.67 15.57
C TRP A 86 -2.10 49.74 16.02
N SER A 87 -1.31 50.20 16.98
CA SER A 87 -0.74 49.39 18.07
C SER A 87 -0.70 50.23 19.35
N ALA A 88 -0.43 49.60 20.49
CA ALA A 88 -0.46 50.20 21.84
C ALA A 88 0.80 51.09 22.09
N THR A 89 0.94 51.89 23.17
CA THR A 89 0.54 51.68 24.58
C THR A 89 0.30 52.96 25.41
N THR A 90 -0.46 52.79 26.52
CA THR A 90 -0.36 53.52 27.83
C THR A 90 -0.41 55.05 27.90
N GLY A 91 -1.43 55.63 28.58
CA GLY A 91 -1.51 57.09 28.76
C GLY A 91 -2.57 57.71 29.71
N LYS A 92 -2.98 57.03 30.81
CA LYS A 92 -4.01 57.46 31.80
C LYS A 92 -5.47 57.55 31.27
N PRO A 93 -6.51 57.41 32.14
CA PRO A 93 -7.90 57.25 31.70
C PRO A 93 -8.67 58.57 31.61
N ALA A 94 -9.33 58.80 30.48
CA ALA A 94 -10.52 59.64 30.42
C ALA A 94 -11.75 58.78 30.77
N THR A 95 -12.59 59.25 31.68
CA THR A 95 -13.78 58.51 32.14
C THR A 95 -14.90 58.57 31.10
N MET A 96 -14.95 57.58 30.19
CA MET A 96 -16.16 57.26 29.44
C MET A 96 -17.33 57.08 30.42
N THR A 97 -18.43 57.80 30.20
CA THR A 97 -19.64 57.66 31.02
C THR A 97 -20.32 56.31 30.76
N LEU A 98 -21.12 55.82 31.71
CA LEU A 98 -21.88 54.58 31.53
C LEU A 98 -22.76 54.62 30.25
N LYS A 99 -23.31 55.78 29.89
CA LYS A 99 -24.07 55.94 28.64
C LYS A 99 -23.22 55.82 27.38
N GLU A 100 -21.97 56.27 27.41
CA GLU A 100 -21.04 56.09 26.28
C GLU A 100 -20.58 54.63 26.19
N GLN A 101 -20.38 53.96 27.32
CA GLN A 101 -20.10 52.52 27.36
C GLN A 101 -21.31 51.70 26.86
N GLU A 102 -22.53 52.00 27.31
CA GLU A 102 -23.76 51.39 26.79
C GLU A 102 -23.94 51.65 25.29
N LYS A 103 -23.69 52.89 24.82
CA LYS A 103 -23.77 53.23 23.39
C LYS A 103 -22.74 52.46 22.56
N ILE A 104 -21.49 52.36 23.02
CA ILE A 104 -20.45 51.55 22.37
C ILE A 104 -20.82 50.07 22.39
N ILE A 105 -21.40 49.56 23.48
CA ILE A 105 -21.90 48.18 23.56
C ILE A 105 -23.07 47.94 22.59
N ASP A 106 -23.98 48.89 22.41
CA ASP A 106 -25.10 48.77 21.46
C ASP A 106 -24.68 48.98 20.00
N GLU A 107 -23.64 49.79 19.76
CA GLU A 107 -22.97 49.88 18.46
C GLU A 107 -22.24 48.56 18.14
N LEU A 108 -21.49 48.00 19.08
CA LEU A 108 -20.88 46.67 18.95
C LEU A 108 -21.90 45.52 18.84
N LYS A 109 -23.09 45.62 19.44
CA LYS A 109 -24.19 44.66 19.20
C LYS A 109 -24.76 44.80 17.79
N LYS A 110 -24.90 46.02 17.27
CA LYS A 110 -25.35 46.27 15.89
C LYS A 110 -24.32 45.83 14.86
N GLU A 111 -23.03 46.07 15.12
CA GLU A 111 -21.92 45.54 14.31
C GLU A 111 -21.83 44.02 14.43
N GLY A 112 -22.01 43.43 15.61
CA GLY A 112 -22.08 41.99 15.79
C GLY A 112 -23.29 41.35 15.10
N PHE A 113 -24.42 42.06 15.00
CA PHE A 113 -25.60 41.62 14.26
C PHE A 113 -25.41 41.79 12.73
N SER A 114 -24.81 42.89 12.28
CA SER A 114 -24.50 43.09 10.86
C SER A 114 -23.40 42.14 10.37
N LEU A 115 -22.42 41.82 11.22
CA LEU A 115 -21.44 40.75 11.00
C LEU A 115 -22.12 39.39 10.94
N LYS A 116 -23.06 39.05 11.83
CA LYS A 116 -23.82 37.80 11.75
C LYS A 116 -24.67 37.71 10.47
N LEU A 117 -25.33 38.80 10.06
CA LEU A 117 -26.04 38.87 8.77
C LEU A 117 -25.08 38.74 7.59
N LYS A 118 -23.89 39.36 7.65
CA LYS A 118 -22.89 39.31 6.57
C LYS A 118 -22.21 37.95 6.50
N ILE A 119 -21.99 37.27 7.63
CA ILE A 119 -21.57 35.87 7.71
C ILE A 119 -22.66 34.99 7.12
N PHE A 120 -23.92 35.12 7.55
CA PHE A 120 -25.05 34.36 6.99
C PHE A 120 -25.19 34.55 5.47
N PHE A 121 -25.08 35.77 4.95
CA PHE A 121 -25.12 36.02 3.50
C PHE A 121 -23.84 35.59 2.77
N LEU A 122 -22.69 35.49 3.45
CA LEU A 122 -21.47 34.89 2.88
C LEU A 122 -21.56 33.36 2.87
N GLU A 123 -22.13 32.73 3.90
CA GLU A 123 -22.44 31.30 3.98
C GLU A 123 -23.50 30.91 2.94
N GLU A 124 -24.59 31.66 2.83
CA GLU A 124 -25.61 31.48 1.80
C GLU A 124 -25.05 31.71 0.39
N ARG A 125 -24.09 32.64 0.21
CA ARG A 125 -23.41 32.86 -1.06
C ARG A 125 -22.37 31.77 -1.37
N LEU A 126 -21.67 31.24 -0.37
CA LEU A 126 -20.78 30.08 -0.51
C LEU A 126 -21.56 28.80 -0.83
N ALA A 127 -22.75 28.63 -0.26
CA ALA A 127 -23.66 27.52 -0.58
C ALA A 127 -24.36 27.66 -1.95
N LYS A 128 -24.46 28.89 -2.50
CA LYS A 128 -24.95 29.17 -3.86
C LYS A 128 -23.84 29.16 -4.92
N ILE A 129 -22.58 29.25 -4.52
CA ILE A 129 -21.43 28.98 -5.38
C ILE A 129 -21.25 27.45 -5.44
N SER A 130 -20.94 26.91 -6.63
CA SER A 130 -20.72 25.45 -6.77
C SER A 130 -19.59 25.01 -5.84
N PRO A 131 -19.70 23.86 -5.13
CA PRO A 131 -18.61 23.28 -4.34
C PRO A 131 -17.29 23.21 -5.11
N GLU A 132 -17.39 22.96 -6.42
CA GLU A 132 -16.31 22.91 -7.41
C GLU A 132 -15.41 24.17 -7.42
N HIS A 133 -15.95 25.37 -7.10
CA HIS A 133 -15.15 26.60 -6.96
C HIS A 133 -14.48 26.73 -5.59
N VAL A 134 -15.08 26.15 -4.54
CA VAL A 134 -14.47 26.08 -3.20
C VAL A 134 -13.31 25.07 -3.22
N ASP A 135 -13.54 23.92 -3.84
CA ASP A 135 -12.51 22.89 -4.09
C ASP A 135 -11.37 23.46 -4.96
N GLN A 136 -11.69 24.21 -6.02
CA GLN A 136 -10.67 24.89 -6.81
C GLN A 136 -9.85 25.90 -5.97
N ALA A 137 -10.49 26.74 -5.16
CA ALA A 137 -9.79 27.69 -4.31
C ALA A 137 -8.93 27.01 -3.21
N LEU A 138 -9.37 25.86 -2.69
CA LEU A 138 -8.59 25.03 -1.77
C LEU A 138 -7.40 24.38 -2.49
N GLN A 139 -7.60 23.88 -3.70
CA GLN A 139 -6.55 23.27 -4.51
C GLN A 139 -5.50 24.29 -4.94
N GLU A 140 -5.89 25.50 -5.33
CA GLU A 140 -4.98 26.63 -5.58
C GLU A 140 -4.18 27.01 -4.33
N ASN A 141 -4.79 27.00 -3.13
CA ASN A 141 -4.08 27.23 -1.87
C ASN A 141 -3.07 26.10 -1.55
N ILE A 142 -3.40 24.84 -1.83
CA ILE A 142 -2.47 23.70 -1.68
C ILE A 142 -1.31 23.85 -2.66
N ASP A 143 -1.59 24.15 -3.91
CA ASP A 143 -0.59 24.38 -4.96
C ASP A 143 0.37 25.53 -4.61
N MET A 144 -0.16 26.64 -4.10
CA MET A 144 0.65 27.76 -3.64
C MET A 144 1.49 27.39 -2.42
N LYS A 145 0.95 26.62 -1.47
CA LYS A 145 1.69 26.14 -0.29
C LYS A 145 2.83 25.18 -0.68
N VAL A 146 2.62 24.31 -1.66
CA VAL A 146 3.66 23.45 -2.25
C VAL A 146 4.75 24.30 -2.92
N LYS A 147 4.36 25.27 -3.78
CA LYS A 147 5.29 26.20 -4.45
C LYS A 147 6.13 27.02 -3.45
N LEU A 148 5.51 27.46 -2.35
CA LEU A 148 6.20 28.16 -1.26
C LEU A 148 7.21 27.23 -0.56
N GLN A 149 6.86 25.96 -0.33
CA GLN A 149 7.75 24.98 0.29
C GLN A 149 8.93 24.60 -0.63
N THR A 150 8.72 24.43 -1.94
CA THR A 150 9.83 24.21 -2.89
C THR A 150 10.75 25.41 -2.95
N MET A 151 10.22 26.63 -3.05
CA MET A 151 11.00 27.89 -3.01
C MET A 151 11.83 28.03 -1.73
N TYR A 152 11.28 27.68 -0.56
CA TYR A 152 12.05 27.63 0.69
C TYR A 152 13.17 26.57 0.67
N SER A 153 12.92 25.42 0.03
CA SER A 153 13.93 24.35 -0.10
C SER A 153 15.06 24.76 -1.05
N GLU A 154 14.73 25.42 -2.16
CA GLU A 154 15.67 25.97 -3.14
C GLU A 154 16.50 27.09 -2.52
N LEU A 155 15.89 28.07 -1.84
CA LEU A 155 16.61 29.09 -1.07
C LEU A 155 17.58 28.49 -0.05
N LYS A 156 17.21 27.38 0.61
CA LYS A 156 18.08 26.67 1.56
C LYS A 156 19.23 25.93 0.87
N GLN A 157 19.03 25.43 -0.36
CA GLN A 157 20.10 24.85 -1.19
C GLN A 157 21.05 25.95 -1.70
N TYR A 158 20.53 27.02 -2.32
CA TYR A 158 21.33 28.15 -2.79
C TYR A 158 22.13 28.79 -1.66
N LYS A 159 21.53 28.99 -0.47
CA LYS A 159 22.27 29.51 0.70
C LYS A 159 23.42 28.59 1.12
N ARG A 160 23.27 27.26 1.03
CA ARG A 160 24.37 26.33 1.31
C ARG A 160 25.48 26.45 0.25
N LEU A 161 25.12 26.43 -1.04
CA LEU A 161 26.07 26.59 -2.15
C LEU A 161 26.86 27.90 -2.05
N LEU A 162 26.21 28.99 -1.61
CA LEU A 162 26.83 30.30 -1.44
C LEU A 162 27.78 30.34 -0.23
N MET A 163 27.50 29.57 0.83
CA MET A 163 28.41 29.36 1.97
C MET A 163 29.61 28.47 1.58
N GLU A 164 29.39 27.41 0.81
CA GLU A 164 30.44 26.53 0.28
C GLU A 164 31.37 27.31 -0.68
N ALA A 165 30.80 28.13 -1.55
CA ALA A 165 31.57 29.05 -2.41
C ALA A 165 32.35 30.11 -1.60
N HIS A 166 31.77 30.67 -0.53
CA HIS A 166 32.50 31.56 0.38
C HIS A 166 33.66 30.86 1.09
N ALA A 167 33.48 29.60 1.52
CA ALA A 167 34.54 28.81 2.14
C ALA A 167 35.66 28.50 1.14
N ALA A 168 35.34 28.13 -0.11
CA ALA A 168 36.31 27.91 -1.16
C ALA A 168 37.08 29.19 -1.54
N ILE A 169 36.40 30.34 -1.65
CA ILE A 169 37.04 31.64 -1.88
C ILE A 169 37.97 32.00 -0.70
N LYS A 170 37.57 31.71 0.54
CA LYS A 170 38.43 31.90 1.71
C LYS A 170 39.69 31.03 1.64
N ALA A 171 39.56 29.73 1.37
CA ALA A 171 40.69 28.81 1.25
C ALA A 171 41.68 29.26 0.14
N LEU A 172 41.15 29.75 -1.00
CA LEU A 172 41.97 30.31 -2.09
C LEU A 172 42.62 31.66 -1.73
N GLN A 173 41.99 32.48 -0.88
CA GLN A 173 42.61 33.69 -0.34
C GLN A 173 43.67 33.38 0.72
N GLU A 174 43.45 32.37 1.55
CA GLU A 174 44.37 31.92 2.60
C GLU A 174 45.61 31.24 1.98
N GLN A 175 45.46 30.48 0.88
CA GLN A 175 46.59 29.98 0.07
C GLN A 175 47.40 31.08 -0.64
N ARG A 176 46.84 32.28 -0.87
CA ARG A 176 47.49 33.34 -1.67
C ARG A 176 48.56 34.14 -0.89
N ASN A 177 48.64 33.98 0.43
CA ASN A 177 49.55 34.77 1.27
C ASN A 177 50.95 34.14 1.49
N CYS A 178 51.29 33.05 0.77
CA CYS A 178 52.54 32.32 0.94
C CYS A 178 53.60 32.65 -0.14
N GLN A 179 54.30 33.78 0.06
CA GLN A 179 55.53 34.20 -0.63
C GLN A 179 55.43 34.54 -2.15
N LEU A 180 56.25 35.50 -2.58
CA LEU A 180 56.26 36.09 -3.92
C LEU A 180 57.38 35.50 -4.78
N GLN A 181 57.08 35.03 -6.01
CA GLN A 181 57.61 35.59 -7.27
C GLN A 181 57.33 34.70 -8.52
N HIS A 182 57.13 35.39 -9.65
CA HIS A 182 57.24 34.93 -11.05
C HIS A 182 56.31 33.84 -11.62
N GLY A 183 55.75 34.12 -12.81
CA GLY A 183 55.46 33.13 -13.85
C GLY A 183 54.09 32.45 -13.83
N MET A 184 53.03 33.15 -14.25
CA MET A 184 51.86 32.47 -14.83
C MET A 184 52.26 31.88 -16.20
N SER A 185 51.82 30.67 -16.53
CA SER A 185 51.94 30.14 -17.91
C SER A 185 51.00 30.89 -18.86
N GLU A 186 51.26 30.87 -20.18
CA GLU A 186 50.34 31.45 -21.17
C GLU A 186 48.95 30.81 -21.08
N ASP A 187 48.87 29.49 -20.84
CA ASP A 187 47.61 28.76 -20.64
C ASP A 187 46.83 29.28 -19.42
N GLN A 188 47.54 29.64 -18.35
CA GLN A 188 46.95 30.16 -17.11
C GLN A 188 46.56 31.64 -17.23
N GLU A 189 47.24 32.41 -18.08
CA GLU A 189 46.74 33.73 -18.50
C GLU A 189 45.50 33.60 -19.38
N GLU A 190 45.41 32.60 -20.26
CA GLU A 190 44.22 32.37 -21.09
C GLU A 190 43.02 31.91 -20.25
N GLU A 191 43.20 31.01 -19.30
CA GLU A 191 42.17 30.68 -18.30
C GLU A 191 41.73 31.90 -17.49
N TYR A 192 42.66 32.76 -17.03
CA TYR A 192 42.30 34.00 -16.33
C TYR A 192 41.56 35.00 -17.22
N ARG A 193 41.92 35.11 -18.50
CA ARG A 193 41.24 35.96 -19.48
C ARG A 193 39.83 35.45 -19.77
N ASN A 194 39.66 34.13 -19.88
CA ASN A 194 38.35 33.49 -20.08
C ASN A 194 37.46 33.65 -18.83
N ALA A 195 37.99 33.45 -17.62
CA ALA A 195 37.25 33.73 -16.37
C ALA A 195 36.87 35.22 -16.23
N ILE A 196 37.70 36.15 -16.71
CA ILE A 196 37.37 37.58 -16.77
C ILE A 196 36.29 37.85 -17.84
N ALA A 197 36.31 37.16 -18.98
CA ALA A 197 35.27 37.27 -20.00
C ALA A 197 33.91 36.75 -19.50
N GLU A 198 33.86 35.56 -18.90
CA GLU A 198 32.64 35.03 -18.27
C GLU A 198 32.13 35.95 -17.14
N ALA A 199 33.02 36.51 -16.33
CA ALA A 199 32.64 37.49 -15.30
C ALA A 199 32.11 38.80 -15.90
N LEU A 200 32.55 39.20 -17.09
CA LEU A 200 32.01 40.34 -17.83
C LEU A 200 30.65 40.01 -18.46
N ASP A 201 30.44 38.80 -18.98
CA ASP A 201 29.15 38.40 -19.57
C ASP A 201 28.08 38.07 -18.51
N LEU A 202 28.47 37.56 -17.35
CA LEU A 202 27.61 37.54 -16.15
C LEU A 202 27.25 38.96 -15.71
N LYS A 203 28.17 39.92 -15.82
CA LYS A 203 27.94 41.32 -15.45
C LYS A 203 27.07 42.08 -16.47
N THR A 204 27.17 41.78 -17.77
CA THR A 204 26.23 42.31 -18.78
C THR A 204 24.85 41.68 -18.61
N SER A 205 24.78 40.37 -18.34
CA SER A 205 23.52 39.66 -18.05
C SER A 205 22.83 40.19 -16.79
N LEU A 206 23.57 40.39 -15.69
CA LEU A 206 23.05 41.03 -14.47
C LEU A 206 22.61 42.48 -14.72
N LYS A 207 23.29 43.22 -15.61
CA LYS A 207 22.88 44.58 -16.00
C LYS A 207 21.59 44.57 -16.83
N GLN A 208 21.41 43.61 -17.74
CA GLN A 208 20.16 43.41 -18.47
C GLN A 208 19.02 42.99 -17.55
N LEU A 209 19.27 42.09 -16.59
CA LEU A 209 18.29 41.72 -15.56
C LEU A 209 17.94 42.91 -14.65
N SER A 210 18.92 43.73 -14.25
CA SER A 210 18.68 44.96 -13.48
C SER A 210 17.85 45.98 -14.27
N GLN A 211 18.11 46.15 -15.57
CA GLN A 211 17.28 46.97 -16.46
C GLN A 211 15.87 46.39 -16.63
N ARG A 212 15.74 45.05 -16.66
CA ARG A 212 14.44 44.37 -16.75
C ARG A 212 13.63 44.57 -15.46
N VAL A 213 14.24 44.40 -14.29
CA VAL A 213 13.65 44.71 -12.99
C VAL A 213 13.23 46.17 -12.93
N SER A 214 14.10 47.12 -13.28
CA SER A 214 13.77 48.55 -13.30
C SER A 214 12.60 48.87 -14.27
N SER A 215 12.52 48.19 -15.42
CA SER A 215 11.37 48.34 -16.34
C SER A 215 10.06 47.76 -15.78
N LEU A 216 10.14 46.73 -14.94
CA LEU A 216 8.98 46.15 -14.25
C LEU A 216 8.57 47.00 -13.04
N GLU A 217 9.52 47.59 -12.31
CA GLU A 217 9.29 48.57 -11.24
C GLU A 217 8.61 49.83 -11.79
N GLN A 218 9.02 50.32 -12.97
CA GLN A 218 8.32 51.43 -13.65
C GLN A 218 6.91 51.04 -14.11
N GLN A 219 6.68 49.80 -14.55
CA GLN A 219 5.33 49.32 -14.89
C GLN A 219 4.46 49.14 -13.64
N LEU A 220 5.03 48.71 -12.51
CA LEU A 220 4.37 48.68 -11.21
C LEU A 220 3.98 50.10 -10.78
N GLN A 221 4.92 51.06 -10.79
CA GLN A 221 4.61 52.47 -10.51
C GLN A 221 3.54 53.06 -11.46
N SER A 222 3.52 52.69 -12.75
CA SER A 222 2.45 53.13 -13.65
C SER A 222 1.10 52.56 -13.20
N LYS A 223 1.04 51.26 -12.86
CA LYS A 223 -0.18 50.59 -12.40
C LYS A 223 -0.64 51.06 -11.03
N ASP A 224 0.27 51.37 -10.12
CA ASP A 224 -0.04 52.01 -8.84
C ASP A 224 -0.61 53.42 -9.06
N SER A 225 -0.07 54.20 -10.01
CA SER A 225 -0.62 55.52 -10.36
C SER A 225 -1.98 55.45 -11.08
N GLU A 226 -2.24 54.38 -11.84
CA GLU A 226 -3.56 54.07 -12.40
C GLU A 226 -4.55 53.67 -11.29
N LEU A 227 -4.09 52.90 -10.28
CA LEU A 227 -4.90 52.53 -9.12
C LEU A 227 -5.22 53.74 -8.23
N GLU A 228 -4.27 54.64 -7.96
CA GLU A 228 -4.54 55.91 -7.26
C GLU A 228 -5.55 56.78 -8.02
N GLN A 229 -5.45 56.86 -9.35
CA GLN A 229 -6.43 57.56 -10.18
C GLN A 229 -7.82 56.93 -10.11
N LEU A 230 -7.91 55.59 -10.17
CA LEU A 230 -9.18 54.86 -10.04
C LEU A 230 -9.78 54.97 -8.63
N GLN A 231 -8.95 55.00 -7.58
CA GLN A 231 -9.39 55.22 -6.19
C GLN A 231 -9.87 56.66 -5.99
N SER A 232 -9.18 57.65 -6.56
CA SER A 232 -9.65 59.05 -6.58
C SER A 232 -10.99 59.16 -7.33
N ARG A 233 -11.14 58.44 -8.46
CA ARG A 233 -12.38 58.41 -9.24
C ARG A 233 -13.53 57.74 -8.49
N LEU A 234 -13.26 56.72 -7.69
CA LEU A 234 -14.25 56.12 -6.77
C LEU A 234 -14.65 57.10 -5.66
N GLY A 235 -13.69 57.84 -5.08
CA GLY A 235 -13.98 58.89 -4.10
C GLY A 235 -14.82 60.05 -4.67
N GLU A 236 -14.60 60.43 -5.93
CA GLU A 236 -15.45 61.37 -6.68
C GLU A 236 -16.88 60.83 -6.86
N LEU A 237 -17.03 59.53 -7.16
CA LEU A 237 -18.32 58.88 -7.35
C LEU A 237 -19.09 58.69 -6.03
N ASP A 238 -18.42 58.37 -4.92
CA ASP A 238 -19.03 58.34 -3.59
C ASP A 238 -19.46 59.74 -3.14
N ALA A 239 -18.68 60.79 -3.44
CA ALA A 239 -19.09 62.17 -3.20
C ALA A 239 -20.35 62.53 -4.03
N GLN A 240 -20.40 62.13 -5.30
CA GLN A 240 -21.59 62.31 -6.14
C GLN A 240 -22.81 61.53 -5.60
N ALA A 241 -22.63 60.28 -5.15
CA ALA A 241 -23.69 59.49 -4.54
C ALA A 241 -24.28 60.17 -3.30
N ASN A 242 -23.45 60.74 -2.42
CA ASN A 242 -23.92 61.52 -1.28
C ASN A 242 -24.72 62.76 -1.71
N THR A 243 -24.28 63.51 -2.73
CA THR A 243 -25.08 64.64 -3.24
C THR A 243 -26.40 64.22 -3.89
N ILE A 244 -26.49 63.02 -4.47
CA ILE A 244 -27.74 62.45 -4.99
C ILE A 244 -28.69 62.08 -3.84
N GLU A 245 -28.16 61.60 -2.71
CA GLU A 245 -28.92 61.32 -1.49
C GLU A 245 -29.50 62.62 -0.88
N GLU A 246 -28.70 63.69 -0.81
CA GLU A 246 -29.15 65.02 -0.39
C GLU A 246 -30.21 65.61 -1.33
N LEU A 247 -30.03 65.50 -2.66
CA LEU A 247 -31.00 65.93 -3.65
C LEU A 247 -32.31 65.14 -3.58
N ARG A 248 -32.27 63.84 -3.27
CA ARG A 248 -33.47 63.04 -2.97
C ARG A 248 -34.18 63.54 -1.72
N GLY A 249 -33.43 63.84 -0.65
CA GLY A 249 -33.96 64.41 0.59
C GLY A 249 -34.61 65.79 0.42
N LEU A 250 -34.11 66.61 -0.51
CA LEU A 250 -34.73 67.88 -0.93
C LEU A 250 -35.98 67.66 -1.78
N ASN A 251 -35.91 66.77 -2.78
CA ASN A 251 -37.03 66.49 -3.68
C ASN A 251 -38.24 65.90 -2.91
N ALA A 252 -37.99 65.05 -1.91
CA ALA A 252 -39.04 64.51 -1.04
C ALA A 252 -39.78 65.60 -0.24
N ARG A 253 -39.11 66.71 0.12
CA ARG A 253 -39.75 67.85 0.80
C ARG A 253 -40.61 68.65 -0.17
N TYR A 254 -40.11 68.92 -1.37
CA TYR A 254 -40.89 69.62 -2.40
C TYR A 254 -42.13 68.83 -2.86
N VAL A 255 -42.09 67.49 -2.84
CA VAL A 255 -43.29 66.67 -3.07
C VAL A 255 -44.34 66.90 -1.98
N GLY A 256 -43.95 66.87 -0.70
CA GLY A 256 -44.88 67.15 0.41
C GLY A 256 -45.45 68.58 0.37
N GLU A 257 -44.63 69.59 0.08
CA GLU A 257 -45.08 70.98 -0.09
C GLU A 257 -46.07 71.13 -1.28
N LEU A 258 -45.91 70.34 -2.35
CA LEU A 258 -46.83 70.31 -3.48
C LEU A 258 -48.15 69.59 -3.16
N GLU A 259 -48.13 68.56 -2.32
CA GLU A 259 -49.33 67.86 -1.84
C GLU A 259 -50.18 68.76 -0.93
N GLU A 260 -49.56 69.44 0.04
CA GLU A 260 -50.26 70.42 0.90
C GLU A 260 -50.88 71.58 0.11
N LEU A 261 -50.21 72.05 -0.96
CA LEU A 261 -50.74 73.08 -1.86
C LEU A 261 -51.84 72.55 -2.81
N HIS A 262 -51.92 71.23 -3.02
CA HIS A 262 -52.96 70.60 -3.83
C HIS A 262 -54.29 70.55 -3.04
N ASP A 263 -54.25 70.10 -1.79
CA ASP A 263 -55.43 70.00 -0.92
C ASP A 263 -56.04 71.40 -0.65
N GLN A 264 -55.20 72.40 -0.37
CA GLN A 264 -55.65 73.79 -0.22
C GLN A 264 -56.37 74.31 -1.49
N ARG A 265 -55.91 73.94 -2.68
CA ARG A 265 -56.57 74.33 -3.95
C ARG A 265 -57.95 73.70 -4.11
N ILE A 266 -58.11 72.45 -3.68
CA ILE A 266 -59.40 71.74 -3.72
C ILE A 266 -60.41 72.42 -2.80
N GLU A 267 -60.00 72.82 -1.59
CA GLU A 267 -60.89 73.48 -0.63
C GLU A 267 -61.34 74.89 -1.09
N TYR A 268 -60.48 75.64 -1.78
CA TYR A 268 -60.85 76.92 -2.41
C TYR A 268 -61.89 76.73 -3.54
N GLN A 269 -61.70 75.74 -4.43
CA GLN A 269 -62.63 75.48 -5.54
C GLN A 269 -64.03 75.06 -5.07
N GLN A 270 -64.12 74.34 -3.94
CA GLN A 270 -65.40 73.96 -3.34
C GLN A 270 -66.17 75.14 -2.72
N ASN A 271 -65.47 76.18 -2.26
CA ASN A 271 -66.09 77.39 -1.69
C ASN A 271 -66.53 78.38 -2.77
N GLU A 272 -65.74 78.58 -3.84
CA GLU A 272 -66.11 79.46 -4.95
C GLU A 272 -67.39 78.98 -5.67
N SER A 273 -67.52 77.66 -5.82
CA SER A 273 -68.70 76.99 -6.41
C SER A 273 -70.02 77.21 -5.65
N ARG A 274 -70.00 77.74 -4.42
CA ARG A 274 -71.21 77.95 -3.60
C ARG A 274 -71.85 79.33 -3.74
N LEU A 275 -71.19 80.31 -4.37
CA LEU A 275 -71.61 81.72 -4.30
C LEU A 275 -72.29 82.25 -5.57
N MET A 276 -72.08 81.62 -6.74
CA MET A 276 -72.48 82.17 -8.05
C MET A 276 -73.84 81.65 -8.60
N GLU A 277 -74.35 80.53 -8.08
CA GLU A 277 -75.41 79.73 -8.74
C GLU A 277 -76.86 80.12 -8.36
N LYS A 278 -77.11 81.31 -7.76
CA LYS A 278 -78.37 81.56 -7.03
C LYS A 278 -79.24 82.76 -7.46
N SER A 279 -79.08 83.32 -8.66
CA SER A 279 -79.78 84.60 -8.99
C SER A 279 -80.15 84.96 -10.43
N ARG A 280 -79.95 84.17 -11.52
CA ARG A 280 -80.14 84.77 -12.88
C ARG A 280 -80.58 84.00 -14.13
N VAL A 281 -80.93 82.71 -14.12
CA VAL A 281 -81.26 81.98 -15.39
C VAL A 281 -82.39 80.93 -15.31
N GLU A 282 -83.43 81.14 -14.49
CA GLU A 282 -84.54 80.15 -14.37
C GLU A 282 -85.27 79.87 -15.71
N GLU A 283 -85.28 80.80 -16.67
CA GLU A 283 -85.85 80.61 -18.02
C GLU A 283 -84.94 79.85 -19.01
N GLY A 284 -83.69 79.53 -18.64
CA GLY A 284 -82.75 78.80 -19.51
C GLY A 284 -82.73 77.28 -19.32
N TRP A 285 -83.26 76.79 -18.20
CA TRP A 285 -83.10 75.39 -17.78
C TRP A 285 -83.83 74.39 -18.69
N GLU A 286 -85.05 74.70 -19.15
CA GLU A 286 -85.84 73.75 -19.96
C GLU A 286 -85.21 73.40 -21.30
N ALA A 287 -84.34 74.24 -21.85
CA ALA A 287 -83.53 73.94 -23.03
C ALA A 287 -82.29 73.11 -22.65
N ARG A 288 -81.59 73.51 -21.59
CA ARG A 288 -80.37 72.83 -21.10
C ARG A 288 -80.65 71.39 -20.67
N CYS A 289 -81.77 71.12 -19.99
CA CYS A 289 -82.16 69.78 -19.56
C CYS A 289 -82.31 68.81 -20.74
N ARG A 290 -82.88 69.23 -21.88
CA ARG A 290 -83.05 68.37 -23.07
C ARG A 290 -81.75 68.08 -23.84
N GLU A 291 -80.71 68.88 -23.65
CA GLU A 291 -79.37 68.56 -24.14
C GLU A 291 -78.65 67.62 -23.16
N LEU A 292 -78.71 67.93 -21.86
CA LEU A 292 -78.17 67.09 -20.78
C LEU A 292 -78.80 65.68 -20.75
N GLU A 293 -80.08 65.54 -21.08
CA GLU A 293 -80.74 64.23 -21.23
C GLU A 293 -80.14 63.39 -22.37
N LYS A 294 -79.73 64.02 -23.49
CA LYS A 294 -79.04 63.30 -24.58
C LYS A 294 -77.62 62.94 -24.17
N GLU A 295 -76.89 63.87 -23.56
CA GLU A 295 -75.52 63.64 -23.06
C GLU A 295 -75.51 62.54 -21.98
N LEU A 296 -76.51 62.52 -21.09
CA LEU A 296 -76.71 61.46 -20.11
C LEU A 296 -77.04 60.12 -20.76
N ASN A 297 -77.94 60.07 -21.75
CA ASN A 297 -78.25 58.83 -22.46
C ASN A 297 -77.05 58.29 -23.26
N ALA A 298 -76.25 59.17 -23.89
CA ALA A 298 -74.99 58.80 -24.53
C ALA A 298 -73.97 58.27 -23.50
N SER A 299 -73.86 58.92 -22.35
CA SER A 299 -72.99 58.51 -21.23
C SER A 299 -73.42 57.16 -20.63
N LEU A 300 -74.73 56.90 -20.52
CA LEU A 300 -75.28 55.61 -20.10
C LEU A 300 -75.02 54.51 -21.14
N GLY A 301 -75.11 54.83 -22.43
CA GLY A 301 -74.71 53.94 -23.52
C GLY A 301 -73.23 53.54 -23.44
N LEU A 302 -72.34 54.53 -23.29
CA LEU A 302 -70.90 54.31 -23.12
C LEU A 302 -70.59 53.52 -21.84
N ARG A 303 -71.28 53.84 -20.73
CA ARG A 303 -71.16 53.10 -19.46
C ARG A 303 -71.60 51.65 -19.59
N SER A 304 -72.66 51.36 -20.35
CA SER A 304 -73.10 49.98 -20.64
C SER A 304 -72.13 49.22 -21.56
N GLN A 305 -71.37 49.92 -22.42
CA GLN A 305 -70.29 49.32 -23.19
C GLN A 305 -69.09 48.98 -22.29
N LEU A 306 -68.64 49.95 -21.49
CA LEU A 306 -67.57 49.76 -20.51
C LEU A 306 -67.89 48.69 -19.46
N GLU A 307 -69.15 48.56 -19.01
CA GLU A 307 -69.58 47.48 -18.10
C GLU A 307 -69.55 46.09 -18.77
N LYS A 308 -69.74 46.00 -20.10
CA LYS A 308 -69.58 44.74 -20.85
C LYS A 308 -68.11 44.40 -21.04
N GLU A 309 -67.27 45.37 -21.37
CA GLU A 309 -65.81 45.20 -21.48
C GLU A 309 -65.19 44.83 -20.13
N LEU A 310 -65.64 45.45 -19.03
CA LEU A 310 -65.26 45.10 -17.66
C LEU A 310 -65.70 43.68 -17.28
N ASN A 311 -66.88 43.24 -17.70
CA ASN A 311 -67.34 41.88 -17.42
C ASN A 311 -66.67 40.83 -18.31
N MET A 312 -66.33 41.14 -19.56
CA MET A 312 -65.49 40.29 -20.41
C MET A 312 -64.09 40.13 -19.81
N THR A 313 -63.39 41.24 -19.53
CA THR A 313 -62.05 41.19 -18.92
C THR A 313 -62.04 40.53 -17.54
N ARG A 314 -63.14 40.59 -16.77
CA ARG A 314 -63.32 39.78 -15.55
C ARG A 314 -63.50 38.29 -15.85
N SER A 315 -64.23 37.92 -16.90
CA SER A 315 -64.40 36.54 -17.34
C SER A 315 -63.08 35.95 -17.84
N ASP A 316 -62.36 36.71 -18.68
CA ASP A 316 -61.05 36.32 -19.22
C ASP A 316 -60.01 36.19 -18.09
N LYS A 317 -60.02 37.13 -17.13
CA LYS A 317 -59.21 37.04 -15.92
C LYS A 317 -59.56 35.81 -15.08
N ALA A 318 -60.85 35.52 -14.85
CA ALA A 318 -61.27 34.37 -14.06
C ALA A 318 -60.84 33.05 -14.72
N ALA A 319 -60.94 32.94 -16.05
CA ALA A 319 -60.44 31.79 -16.79
C ALA A 319 -58.92 31.62 -16.67
N LEU A 320 -58.15 32.72 -16.71
CA LEU A 320 -56.70 32.70 -16.47
C LEU A 320 -56.32 32.34 -15.03
N GLU A 321 -57.10 32.79 -14.03
CA GLU A 321 -56.92 32.38 -12.64
C GLU A 321 -57.26 30.89 -12.43
N GLU A 322 -58.28 30.36 -13.13
CA GLU A 322 -58.65 28.93 -13.10
C GLU A 322 -57.62 28.03 -13.80
N GLU A 323 -57.12 28.43 -14.97
CA GLU A 323 -56.00 27.79 -15.70
C GLU A 323 -54.72 27.77 -14.86
N MET A 324 -54.36 28.90 -14.22
CA MET A 324 -53.17 28.99 -13.35
C MET A 324 -53.33 28.15 -12.08
N ASN A 325 -54.52 28.10 -11.48
CA ASN A 325 -54.79 27.20 -10.35
C ASN A 325 -54.68 25.72 -10.75
N LEU A 326 -55.14 25.35 -11.95
CA LEU A 326 -55.00 23.99 -12.47
C LEU A 326 -53.52 23.59 -12.65
N GLN A 327 -52.68 24.51 -13.15
CA GLN A 327 -51.22 24.29 -13.27
C GLN A 327 -50.54 24.20 -11.90
N LEU A 328 -50.93 25.03 -10.93
CA LEU A 328 -50.43 24.96 -9.54
C LEU A 328 -50.79 23.63 -8.86
N GLU A 329 -51.98 23.09 -9.11
CA GLU A 329 -52.40 21.80 -8.56
C GLU A 329 -51.70 20.62 -9.27
N GLN A 330 -51.49 20.70 -10.59
CA GLN A 330 -50.66 19.73 -11.33
C GLN A 330 -49.23 19.68 -10.78
N HIS A 331 -48.58 20.84 -10.56
CA HIS A 331 -47.24 20.88 -9.98
C HIS A 331 -47.19 20.45 -8.50
N ARG A 332 -48.30 20.59 -7.74
CA ARG A 332 -48.42 19.97 -6.40
C ARG A 332 -48.48 18.44 -6.49
N ASP A 333 -49.19 17.90 -7.47
CA ASP A 333 -49.30 16.46 -7.73
C ASP A 333 -48.00 15.86 -8.28
N GLU A 334 -47.21 16.61 -9.03
CA GLU A 334 -45.86 16.22 -9.45
C GLU A 334 -44.88 16.26 -8.27
N LEU A 335 -44.96 17.31 -7.43
CA LEU A 335 -44.14 17.45 -6.22
C LEU A 335 -44.51 16.40 -5.15
N SER A 336 -45.77 15.98 -5.05
CA SER A 336 -46.21 14.93 -4.11
C SER A 336 -45.69 13.55 -4.55
N LYS A 337 -45.79 13.21 -5.85
CA LYS A 337 -45.17 12.01 -6.43
C LYS A 337 -43.67 12.00 -6.23
N SER A 338 -42.98 13.08 -6.62
CA SER A 338 -41.53 13.24 -6.46
C SER A 338 -41.07 13.07 -5.00
N LYS A 339 -41.88 13.48 -4.01
CA LYS A 339 -41.63 13.25 -2.58
C LYS A 339 -41.87 11.80 -2.13
N ILE A 340 -42.87 11.12 -2.70
CA ILE A 340 -43.11 9.69 -2.46
C ILE A 340 -41.96 8.87 -3.06
N ASP A 341 -41.61 9.11 -4.33
CA ASP A 341 -40.50 8.46 -5.03
C ASP A 341 -39.17 8.64 -4.24
N ALA A 342 -38.91 9.85 -3.73
CA ALA A 342 -37.75 10.15 -2.91
C ALA A 342 -37.78 9.46 -1.53
N ALA A 343 -38.95 9.27 -0.92
CA ALA A 343 -39.11 8.53 0.33
C ALA A 343 -38.95 7.01 0.13
N GLU A 344 -39.46 6.47 -0.99
CA GLU A 344 -39.24 5.06 -1.37
C GLU A 344 -37.76 4.79 -1.66
N LEU A 345 -37.07 5.68 -2.39
CA LEU A 345 -35.62 5.62 -2.60
C LEU A 345 -34.83 5.75 -1.30
N ALA A 346 -35.25 6.62 -0.37
CA ALA A 346 -34.62 6.74 0.95
C ALA A 346 -34.77 5.43 1.77
N ASN A 347 -35.96 4.84 1.79
CA ASN A 347 -36.21 3.56 2.47
C ASN A 347 -35.43 2.40 1.81
N GLN A 348 -35.29 2.40 0.48
CA GLN A 348 -34.45 1.41 -0.23
C GLN A 348 -32.97 1.55 0.15
N LEU A 349 -32.44 2.79 0.20
CA LEU A 349 -31.07 3.04 0.64
C LEU A 349 -30.85 2.70 2.11
N GLU A 350 -31.84 2.88 2.98
CA GLU A 350 -31.74 2.48 4.39
C GLU A 350 -31.73 0.95 4.55
N ASN A 351 -32.58 0.23 3.81
CA ASN A 351 -32.56 -1.24 3.75
C ASN A 351 -31.23 -1.78 3.19
N GLU A 352 -30.69 -1.16 2.13
CA GLU A 352 -29.37 -1.53 1.58
C GLU A 352 -28.23 -1.26 2.58
N ARG A 353 -28.33 -0.19 3.38
CA ARG A 353 -27.38 0.11 4.47
C ARG A 353 -27.46 -0.92 5.59
N GLU A 354 -28.64 -1.32 6.03
CA GLU A 354 -28.79 -2.36 7.06
C GLU A 354 -28.27 -3.71 6.57
N GLN A 355 -28.56 -4.11 5.33
CA GLN A 355 -27.99 -5.32 4.72
C GLN A 355 -26.46 -5.25 4.64
N MET A 356 -25.90 -4.11 4.23
CA MET A 356 -24.45 -3.90 4.22
C MET A 356 -23.85 -3.92 5.63
N HIS A 357 -24.56 -3.43 6.66
CA HIS A 357 -24.12 -3.49 8.05
C HIS A 357 -24.13 -4.92 8.60
N GLN A 358 -25.20 -5.69 8.36
CA GLN A 358 -25.28 -7.10 8.74
C GLN A 358 -24.19 -7.94 8.07
N ILE A 359 -23.90 -7.69 6.80
CA ILE A 359 -22.80 -8.33 6.06
C ILE A 359 -21.43 -7.90 6.63
N GLN A 360 -21.24 -6.64 7.02
CA GLN A 360 -20.01 -6.18 7.68
C GLN A 360 -19.82 -6.80 9.07
N GLU A 361 -20.91 -6.96 9.83
CA GLU A 361 -20.90 -7.55 11.18
C GLU A 361 -20.66 -9.07 11.13
N MET A 362 -21.25 -9.79 10.16
CA MET A 362 -20.87 -11.17 9.85
C MET A 362 -19.40 -11.28 9.50
N HIS A 363 -18.90 -10.51 8.53
CA HIS A 363 -17.48 -10.57 8.14
C HIS A 363 -16.54 -10.17 9.30
N ALA A 364 -16.95 -9.28 10.21
CA ALA A 364 -16.19 -8.95 11.41
C ALA A 364 -16.11 -10.14 12.38
N ASN A 365 -17.22 -10.84 12.60
CA ASN A 365 -17.26 -12.05 13.43
C ASN A 365 -16.48 -13.22 12.80
N ASP A 366 -16.58 -13.42 11.49
CA ASP A 366 -15.81 -14.41 10.75
C ASP A 366 -14.30 -14.08 10.79
N MET A 367 -13.91 -12.81 10.63
CA MET A 367 -12.52 -12.38 10.74
C MET A 367 -11.98 -12.47 12.17
N ASN A 368 -12.81 -12.21 13.18
CA ASN A 368 -12.42 -12.37 14.59
C ASN A 368 -12.21 -13.85 14.93
N THR A 369 -13.15 -14.73 14.58
CA THR A 369 -13.02 -16.17 14.84
C THR A 369 -11.87 -16.83 14.05
N LEU A 370 -11.63 -16.40 12.80
CA LEU A 370 -10.43 -16.80 12.05
C LEU A 370 -9.14 -16.26 12.69
N SER A 371 -9.16 -15.02 13.20
CA SER A 371 -8.01 -14.44 13.90
C SER A 371 -7.69 -15.17 15.20
N GLU A 372 -8.71 -15.47 16.02
CA GLU A 372 -8.58 -16.25 17.27
C GLU A 372 -7.99 -17.63 16.99
N ARG A 373 -8.52 -18.34 15.99
CA ARG A 373 -8.03 -19.66 15.57
C ARG A 373 -6.58 -19.58 15.09
N TRP A 374 -6.25 -18.62 14.23
CA TRP A 374 -4.88 -18.39 13.75
C TRP A 374 -3.90 -17.85 14.83
N THR A 375 -4.39 -17.29 15.94
CA THR A 375 -3.56 -17.00 17.12
C THR A 375 -3.34 -18.23 17.99
N LEU A 376 -4.33 -19.13 18.11
CA LEU A 376 -4.21 -20.41 18.80
C LEU A 376 -3.25 -21.34 18.06
N ASP A 377 -3.40 -21.49 16.75
CA ASP A 377 -2.49 -22.28 15.90
C ASP A 377 -1.05 -21.75 16.02
N ARG A 378 -0.86 -20.43 15.96
CA ARG A 378 0.46 -19.80 16.22
C ARG A 378 0.93 -19.91 17.67
N GLN A 379 0.08 -20.20 18.64
CA GLN A 379 0.52 -20.51 20.00
C GLN A 379 1.04 -21.94 20.07
N GLN A 380 0.27 -22.92 19.56
CA GLN A 380 0.65 -24.34 19.51
C GLN A 380 1.96 -24.55 18.75
N MET A 381 2.15 -23.92 17.58
CA MET A 381 3.42 -24.01 16.84
C MET A 381 4.61 -23.40 17.59
N ARG A 382 4.39 -22.42 18.49
CA ARG A 382 5.46 -21.86 19.34
C ARG A 382 5.76 -22.73 20.55
N GLU A 383 4.74 -23.40 21.08
CA GLU A 383 4.86 -24.41 22.15
C GLU A 383 5.71 -25.59 21.65
N GLN A 384 5.35 -26.16 20.49
CA GLN A 384 6.15 -27.20 19.80
C GLN A 384 7.59 -26.78 19.50
N ILE A 385 7.82 -25.52 19.07
CA ILE A 385 9.18 -25.01 18.85
C ILE A 385 9.94 -24.88 20.19
N SER A 386 9.26 -24.51 21.29
CA SER A 386 9.86 -24.48 22.62
C SER A 386 10.28 -25.87 23.08
N ASP A 387 9.40 -26.87 22.91
CA ASP A 387 9.67 -28.26 23.27
C ASP A 387 10.86 -28.81 22.48
N MET A 388 10.85 -28.69 21.14
CA MET A 388 11.98 -29.10 20.29
C MET A 388 13.28 -28.34 20.61
N THR A 389 13.21 -27.10 21.07
CA THR A 389 14.41 -26.35 21.51
C THR A 389 14.96 -26.90 22.82
N MET A 390 14.10 -27.30 23.74
CA MET A 390 14.49 -27.94 25.00
C MET A 390 15.14 -29.30 24.74
N ASP A 391 14.55 -30.13 23.86
CA ASP A 391 15.13 -31.41 23.41
C ASP A 391 16.53 -31.22 22.80
N ILE A 392 16.71 -30.21 21.93
CA ILE A 392 18.00 -29.86 21.33
C ILE A 392 19.03 -29.45 22.40
N ASP A 393 18.64 -28.68 23.42
CA ASP A 393 19.55 -28.27 24.49
C ASP A 393 19.82 -29.38 25.53
N GLU A 394 19.00 -30.43 25.61
CA GLU A 394 19.33 -31.67 26.34
C GLU A 394 20.27 -32.59 25.53
N LEU A 395 20.03 -32.74 24.23
CA LEU A 395 20.94 -33.45 23.31
C LEU A 395 22.32 -32.78 23.24
N ARG A 396 22.39 -31.45 23.33
CA ARG A 396 23.68 -30.72 23.46
C ARG A 396 24.41 -31.05 24.75
N LYS A 397 23.76 -31.00 25.91
CA LYS A 397 24.40 -31.30 27.21
C LYS A 397 24.89 -32.74 27.27
N THR A 398 24.13 -33.69 26.72
CA THR A 398 24.56 -35.10 26.66
C THR A 398 25.71 -35.31 25.68
N ASN A 399 25.74 -34.60 24.55
CA ASN A 399 26.89 -34.61 23.65
C ASN A 399 28.15 -33.94 24.28
N GLU A 400 28.01 -32.82 24.98
CA GLU A 400 29.09 -32.18 25.75
C GLU A 400 29.65 -33.12 26.83
N GLN A 401 28.78 -33.89 27.52
CA GLN A 401 29.19 -34.91 28.48
C GLN A 401 29.93 -36.10 27.83
N LEU A 402 29.50 -36.53 26.64
CA LEU A 402 30.19 -37.58 25.88
C LEU A 402 31.54 -37.10 25.33
N GLU A 403 31.63 -35.86 24.85
CA GLU A 403 32.89 -35.25 24.41
C GLU A 403 33.89 -35.10 25.58
N ALA A 404 33.42 -34.70 26.77
CA ALA A 404 34.24 -34.69 27.98
C ALA A 404 34.70 -36.10 28.38
N HIS A 405 33.81 -37.09 28.38
CA HIS A 405 34.18 -38.47 28.73
C HIS A 405 35.18 -39.09 27.74
N VAL A 406 35.06 -38.77 26.45
CA VAL A 406 36.05 -39.17 25.42
C VAL A 406 37.38 -38.46 25.63
N GLN A 407 37.41 -37.20 26.08
CA GLN A 407 38.66 -36.52 26.48
C GLN A 407 39.31 -37.17 27.70
N ASP A 408 38.54 -37.52 28.73
CA ASP A 408 39.04 -38.23 29.91
C ASP A 408 39.64 -39.61 29.54
N LEU A 409 38.95 -40.38 28.68
CA LEU A 409 39.44 -41.67 28.20
C LEU A 409 40.72 -41.54 27.35
N MET A 410 40.81 -40.53 26.47
CA MET A 410 42.04 -40.25 25.72
C MET A 410 43.19 -39.84 26.64
N ALA A 411 42.93 -39.07 27.70
CA ALA A 411 43.94 -38.71 28.70
C ALA A 411 44.43 -39.94 29.47
N MET A 412 43.51 -40.81 29.92
CA MET A 412 43.88 -42.07 30.58
C MET A 412 44.71 -42.99 29.68
N GLN A 413 44.33 -43.15 28.41
CA GLN A 413 45.07 -43.95 27.45
C GLN A 413 46.46 -43.37 27.14
N ASN A 414 46.58 -42.04 27.07
CA ASN A 414 47.86 -41.35 26.89
C ASN A 414 48.76 -41.54 28.12
N ASP A 415 48.21 -41.50 29.34
CA ASP A 415 48.95 -41.77 30.57
C ASP A 415 49.34 -43.25 30.72
N GLU A 416 48.60 -44.18 30.12
CA GLU A 416 48.98 -45.60 30.00
C GLU A 416 50.09 -45.80 28.98
N ALA A 417 50.03 -45.14 27.82
CA ALA A 417 51.11 -45.12 26.84
C ALA A 417 52.40 -44.54 27.44
N ASN A 418 52.34 -43.41 28.14
CA ASN A 418 53.48 -42.81 28.84
C ASN A 418 54.09 -43.76 29.89
N ARG A 419 53.25 -44.53 30.61
CA ARG A 419 53.71 -45.55 31.57
C ARG A 419 54.42 -46.70 30.87
N HIS A 420 53.89 -47.21 29.75
CA HIS A 420 54.53 -48.28 29.00
C HIS A 420 55.81 -47.82 28.29
N ASP A 421 55.87 -46.59 27.77
CA ASP A 421 57.10 -46.01 27.23
C ASP A 421 58.18 -45.83 28.33
N GLN A 422 57.78 -45.52 29.57
CA GLN A 422 58.69 -45.51 30.71
C GLN A 422 59.15 -46.93 31.11
N GLU A 423 58.24 -47.89 31.22
CA GLU A 423 58.56 -49.30 31.50
C GLU A 423 59.52 -49.88 30.45
N LEU A 424 59.32 -49.54 29.17
CA LEU A 424 60.22 -49.91 28.07
C LEU A 424 61.58 -49.20 28.18
N GLY A 425 61.60 -47.91 28.55
CA GLY A 425 62.84 -47.15 28.78
C GLY A 425 63.68 -47.73 29.91
N ASP A 426 63.04 -48.06 31.04
CA ASP A 426 63.70 -48.69 32.20
C ASP A 426 64.25 -50.09 31.82
N LEU A 427 63.47 -50.92 31.11
CA LEU A 427 63.95 -52.22 30.59
C LEU A 427 65.12 -52.08 29.61
N VAL A 428 65.10 -51.09 28.71
CA VAL A 428 66.21 -50.83 27.79
C VAL A 428 67.46 -50.43 28.56
N GLY A 429 67.33 -49.61 29.61
CA GLY A 429 68.43 -49.31 30.53
C GLY A 429 69.01 -50.55 31.22
N GLU A 430 68.16 -51.45 31.72
CA GLU A 430 68.61 -52.74 32.27
C GLU A 430 69.32 -53.62 31.21
N PHE A 431 68.85 -53.64 29.96
CA PHE A 431 69.53 -54.35 28.89
C PHE A 431 70.90 -53.74 28.55
N GLU A 432 71.03 -52.41 28.46
CA GLU A 432 72.31 -51.73 28.22
C GLU A 432 73.33 -52.00 29.34
N ASP A 433 72.90 -51.97 30.62
CA ASP A 433 73.73 -52.34 31.76
C ASP A 433 74.15 -53.82 31.71
N LYS A 434 73.27 -54.74 31.27
CA LYS A 434 73.59 -56.16 31.12
C LYS A 434 74.48 -56.46 29.92
N GLU A 435 74.36 -55.74 28.81
CA GLU A 435 75.34 -55.82 27.71
C GLU A 435 76.71 -55.31 28.16
N MET A 436 76.76 -54.25 28.97
CA MET A 436 78.00 -53.72 29.56
C MET A 436 78.63 -54.68 30.59
N GLU A 437 77.84 -55.37 31.41
CA GLU A 437 78.31 -56.48 32.27
C GLU A 437 78.86 -57.66 31.43
N LEU A 438 78.13 -58.07 30.38
CA LEU A 438 78.57 -59.14 29.47
C LEU A 438 79.87 -58.78 28.74
N ALA A 439 80.04 -57.54 28.30
CA ALA A 439 81.27 -57.06 27.67
C ALA A 439 82.47 -57.15 28.63
N ARG A 440 82.31 -56.73 29.90
CA ARG A 440 83.33 -56.89 30.95
C ARG A 440 83.67 -58.37 31.18
N ALA A 441 82.65 -59.23 31.31
CA ALA A 441 82.85 -60.66 31.52
C ALA A 441 83.55 -61.35 30.33
N GLN A 442 83.27 -60.91 29.09
CA GLN A 442 83.98 -61.37 27.89
C GLN A 442 85.44 -60.92 27.87
N GLU A 443 85.73 -59.69 28.31
CA GLU A 443 87.11 -59.20 28.45
C GLU A 443 87.87 -59.94 29.57
N GLU A 444 87.24 -60.23 30.71
CA GLU A 444 87.81 -61.09 31.75
C GLU A 444 88.09 -62.51 31.26
N LEU A 445 87.12 -63.15 30.57
CA LEU A 445 87.30 -64.47 29.97
C LEU A 445 88.48 -64.49 28.98
N ARG A 446 88.58 -63.48 28.11
CA ARG A 446 89.70 -63.34 27.18
C ARG A 446 91.04 -63.20 27.89
N ASN A 447 91.10 -62.43 28.99
CA ASN A 447 92.31 -62.34 29.82
C ASN A 447 92.67 -63.69 30.45
N PHE A 448 91.69 -64.52 30.83
CA PHE A 448 91.93 -65.89 31.29
C PHE A 448 92.38 -66.82 30.15
N GLU A 449 91.85 -66.68 28.93
CA GLU A 449 92.30 -67.44 27.74
C GLU A 449 93.74 -67.10 27.36
N ASP A 450 94.13 -65.83 27.35
CA ASP A 450 95.51 -65.39 27.09
C ASP A 450 96.47 -65.90 28.19
N LEU A 451 96.03 -65.91 29.46
CA LEU A 451 96.78 -66.50 30.57
C LEU A 451 96.90 -68.03 30.45
N LEU A 452 95.88 -68.73 29.98
CA LEU A 452 95.93 -70.18 29.73
C LEU A 452 96.88 -70.49 28.57
N GLN A 453 96.80 -69.78 27.45
CA GLN A 453 97.76 -69.93 26.34
C GLN A 453 99.21 -69.70 26.79
N ALA A 454 99.47 -68.70 27.64
CA ALA A 454 100.78 -68.47 28.22
C ALA A 454 101.24 -69.61 29.16
N ARG A 455 100.32 -70.28 29.86
CA ARG A 455 100.60 -71.47 30.68
C ARG A 455 100.87 -72.69 29.83
N ASP A 456 100.08 -72.94 28.78
CA ASP A 456 100.25 -74.08 27.87
C ASP A 456 101.52 -73.96 27.03
N ALA A 457 101.89 -72.74 26.60
CA ALA A 457 103.19 -72.47 26.01
C ALA A 457 104.35 -72.80 26.98
N ARG A 458 104.20 -72.45 28.27
CA ARG A 458 105.20 -72.77 29.29
C ARG A 458 105.24 -74.25 29.66
N ILE A 459 104.11 -74.96 29.62
CA ILE A 459 104.03 -76.42 29.76
C ILE A 459 104.75 -77.08 28.57
N SER A 460 104.52 -76.59 27.35
CA SER A 460 105.20 -77.08 26.14
C SER A 460 106.72 -76.90 26.23
N GLU A 461 107.21 -75.72 26.64
CA GLU A 461 108.64 -75.47 26.89
C GLU A 461 109.23 -76.41 27.96
N LEU A 462 108.45 -76.74 29.00
CA LEU A 462 108.86 -77.69 30.03
C LEU A 462 108.85 -79.14 29.54
N LEU A 463 107.93 -79.52 28.64
CA LEU A 463 107.89 -80.82 27.98
C LEU A 463 109.08 -80.99 27.03
N ASP A 464 109.35 -80.02 26.14
CA ASP A 464 110.56 -79.98 25.30
C ASP A 464 111.83 -80.10 26.15
N ARG A 465 111.84 -79.46 27.33
CA ARG A 465 112.96 -79.54 28.27
C ARG A 465 113.08 -80.90 28.95
N ILE A 466 111.97 -81.56 29.25
CA ILE A 466 111.95 -82.93 29.77
C ILE A 466 112.43 -83.92 28.70
N ASP A 467 111.95 -83.83 27.47
CA ASP A 467 112.38 -84.68 26.36
C ASP A 467 113.87 -84.49 26.06
N GLY A 468 114.38 -83.26 26.08
CA GLY A 468 115.82 -82.98 25.97
C GLY A 468 116.65 -83.59 27.11
N LEU A 469 116.12 -83.63 28.34
CA LEU A 469 116.74 -84.30 29.48
C LEU A 469 116.62 -85.83 29.38
N GLU A 470 115.53 -86.37 28.83
CA GLU A 470 115.40 -87.80 28.55
C GLU A 470 116.36 -88.27 27.46
N MET A 471 116.59 -87.46 26.41
CA MET A 471 117.59 -87.79 25.37
C MET A 471 119.00 -87.78 25.96
N ALA A 472 119.38 -86.74 26.71
CA ALA A 472 120.66 -86.70 27.41
C ALA A 472 120.82 -87.85 28.42
N ARG A 473 119.72 -88.30 29.03
CA ARG A 473 119.71 -89.50 29.88
C ARG A 473 119.86 -90.79 29.06
N ARG A 474 119.21 -90.94 27.91
CA ARG A 474 119.36 -92.10 27.01
C ARG A 474 120.80 -92.21 26.50
N GLU A 475 121.46 -91.09 26.22
CA GLU A 475 122.88 -91.03 25.90
C GLU A 475 123.76 -91.46 27.09
N ALA A 476 123.46 -90.98 28.31
CA ALA A 476 124.17 -91.37 29.52
C ALA A 476 123.96 -92.86 29.89
N ASP A 477 122.74 -93.39 29.74
CA ASP A 477 122.40 -94.79 29.97
C ASP A 477 123.10 -95.69 28.92
N ALA A 478 123.24 -95.25 27.66
CA ALA A 478 124.01 -95.96 26.63
C ALA A 478 125.53 -96.00 26.93
N VAL A 479 126.12 -94.90 27.41
CA VAL A 479 127.51 -94.87 27.91
C VAL A 479 127.66 -95.75 29.16
N HIS A 480 126.63 -95.79 30.02
CA HIS A 480 126.61 -96.68 31.18
C HIS A 480 126.62 -98.15 30.74
N ASP A 481 125.87 -98.54 29.71
CA ASP A 481 125.89 -99.91 29.16
C ASP A 481 127.23 -100.29 28.50
N GLU A 482 127.93 -99.38 27.83
CA GLU A 482 129.31 -99.66 27.37
C GLU A 482 130.27 -99.92 28.55
N VAL A 483 130.19 -99.10 29.60
CA VAL A 483 131.01 -99.26 30.81
C VAL A 483 130.65 -100.54 31.57
N VAL A 484 129.36 -100.83 31.73
CA VAL A 484 128.86 -102.05 32.40
C VAL A 484 129.29 -103.30 31.63
N ASN A 485 129.20 -103.32 30.29
CA ASN A 485 129.68 -104.47 29.52
C ASN A 485 131.22 -104.62 29.58
N SER A 486 131.97 -103.51 29.63
CA SER A 486 133.43 -103.51 29.83
C SER A 486 133.85 -104.06 31.20
N VAL A 487 133.09 -103.77 32.27
CA VAL A 487 133.33 -104.27 33.64
C VAL A 487 132.84 -105.72 33.81
N LYS A 488 131.67 -106.07 33.27
CA LYS A 488 131.05 -107.39 33.34
C LYS A 488 131.90 -108.49 32.68
N SER A 489 132.71 -108.11 31.69
CA SER A 489 133.72 -108.99 31.05
C SER A 489 134.94 -109.30 31.94
N LYS A 490 135.13 -108.62 33.08
CA LYS A 490 136.37 -108.69 33.91
C LYS A 490 136.21 -109.23 35.33
N MET A 491 135.00 -109.59 35.78
CA MET A 491 134.76 -110.07 37.15
C MET A 491 134.01 -111.42 37.25
N MET A 492 134.20 -112.31 36.26
CA MET A 492 133.67 -113.68 36.28
C MET A 492 134.79 -114.72 36.44
N SER A 493 135.46 -114.76 37.60
CA SER A 493 136.49 -115.77 37.91
C SER A 493 136.64 -116.06 39.41
N GLY A 494 136.05 -117.18 39.87
CA GLY A 494 136.20 -117.73 41.23
C GLY A 494 135.31 -117.07 42.30
N SER A 495 134.93 -117.75 43.39
CA SER A 495 134.98 -119.20 43.67
C SER A 495 133.94 -119.58 44.74
N THR A 496 133.49 -120.84 44.72
CA THR A 496 132.69 -121.48 45.78
C THR A 496 133.55 -121.92 46.98
N ALA A 497 132.89 -122.45 48.04
CA ALA A 497 133.40 -122.94 49.35
C ALA A 497 133.55 -121.84 50.43
N ASN A 498 133.31 -122.05 51.74
CA ASN A 498 132.90 -123.25 52.52
C ASN A 498 132.26 -122.78 53.87
N VAL A 499 131.11 -123.31 54.35
CA VAL A 499 130.88 -124.49 55.23
C VAL A 499 130.80 -124.20 56.75
N GLN A 500 130.02 -125.03 57.47
CA GLN A 500 129.79 -125.13 58.93
C GLN A 500 128.95 -124.01 59.58
N GLN A 501 127.85 -124.25 60.31
CA GLN A 501 127.50 -125.22 61.39
C GLN A 501 127.81 -124.64 62.80
N GLY A 502 126.77 -124.21 63.51
CA GLY A 502 126.82 -123.73 64.90
C GLY A 502 125.44 -123.85 65.56
N SER A 503 125.40 -124.12 66.87
CA SER A 503 124.17 -124.43 67.62
C SER A 503 123.58 -123.23 68.35
N VAL A 504 122.24 -123.19 68.43
CA VAL A 504 121.42 -122.13 69.05
C VAL A 504 121.84 -121.78 70.49
N SER A 505 121.83 -120.48 70.80
CA SER A 505 121.89 -119.95 72.17
C SER A 505 120.52 -119.43 72.62
N LEU A 506 120.23 -119.45 73.92
CA LEU A 506 118.92 -119.07 74.47
C LEU A 506 118.63 -117.56 74.37
N GLN A 507 119.66 -116.74 74.12
CA GLN A 507 119.56 -115.28 74.06
C GLN A 507 118.76 -114.79 72.84
N ASP A 508 118.92 -115.46 71.70
CA ASP A 508 118.41 -114.99 70.40
C ASP A 508 116.87 -115.05 70.32
N PHE A 509 116.25 -115.96 71.08
CA PHE A 509 114.79 -116.05 71.22
C PHE A 509 114.16 -114.87 71.96
N GLN A 510 114.92 -114.19 72.85
CA GLN A 510 114.38 -113.06 73.62
C GLN A 510 114.30 -111.79 72.76
N LEU A 511 115.34 -111.50 71.97
CA LEU A 511 115.36 -110.39 71.01
C LEU A 511 114.22 -110.52 70.00
N LEU A 512 114.00 -111.72 69.44
CA LEU A 512 112.92 -111.96 68.48
C LEU A 512 111.51 -111.74 69.09
N THR A 513 111.33 -111.97 70.40
CA THR A 513 110.06 -111.63 71.08
C THR A 513 109.88 -110.14 71.34
N GLU A 514 110.96 -109.37 71.53
CA GLU A 514 110.90 -107.92 71.67
C GLU A 514 110.63 -107.24 70.31
N GLU A 515 111.24 -107.71 69.22
CA GLU A 515 110.97 -107.27 67.85
C GLU A 515 109.50 -107.52 67.45
N LEU A 516 108.96 -108.71 67.75
CA LEU A 516 107.55 -109.01 67.51
C LEU A 516 106.60 -108.12 68.32
N ALA A 517 106.92 -107.82 69.58
CA ALA A 517 106.12 -106.91 70.40
C ALA A 517 106.10 -105.47 69.85
N LEU A 518 107.22 -105.01 69.28
CA LEU A 518 107.33 -103.72 68.59
C LEU A 518 106.46 -103.69 67.32
N ILE A 519 106.53 -104.74 66.49
CA ILE A 519 105.71 -104.88 65.28
C ILE A 519 104.21 -104.97 65.63
N GLU A 520 103.82 -105.63 66.74
CA GLU A 520 102.44 -105.59 67.23
C GLU A 520 102.01 -104.17 67.67
N GLN A 521 102.89 -103.39 68.30
CA GLN A 521 102.60 -102.02 68.71
C GLN A 521 102.41 -101.10 67.49
N GLU A 522 103.25 -101.23 66.45
CA GLU A 522 103.11 -100.50 65.18
C GLU A 522 101.84 -100.92 64.41
N ASN A 523 101.49 -102.21 64.39
CA ASN A 523 100.22 -102.65 63.82
C ASN A 523 99.01 -102.06 64.56
N ARG A 524 99.08 -101.90 65.89
CA ARG A 524 98.02 -101.26 66.69
C ARG A 524 97.90 -99.77 66.37
N THR A 525 99.00 -99.03 66.21
CA THR A 525 98.94 -97.60 65.85
C THR A 525 98.47 -97.37 64.41
N LEU A 526 98.90 -98.20 63.46
CA LEU A 526 98.39 -98.16 62.08
C LEU A 526 96.88 -98.49 62.02
N GLN A 527 96.40 -99.45 62.82
CA GLN A 527 94.96 -99.76 62.90
C GLN A 527 94.14 -98.63 63.51
N THR A 528 94.66 -97.87 64.50
CA THR A 528 93.94 -96.70 65.02
C THR A 528 93.94 -95.55 64.03
N GLN A 529 95.06 -95.28 63.35
CA GLN A 529 95.16 -94.26 62.29
C GLN A 529 94.19 -94.54 61.13
N LEU A 530 94.15 -95.79 60.63
CA LEU A 530 93.24 -96.19 59.56
C LEU A 530 91.77 -96.02 59.97
N ARG A 531 91.41 -96.31 61.23
CA ARG A 531 90.06 -96.04 61.74
C ARG A 531 89.74 -94.55 61.78
N THR A 532 90.67 -93.70 62.26
CA THR A 532 90.43 -92.25 62.27
C THR A 532 90.29 -91.65 60.87
N GLU A 533 91.00 -92.16 59.86
CA GLU A 533 90.79 -91.78 58.45
C GLU A 533 89.42 -92.22 57.92
N ILE A 534 88.97 -93.44 58.26
CA ILE A 534 87.64 -93.94 57.88
C ILE A 534 86.53 -93.09 58.52
N ASP A 535 86.63 -92.78 59.82
CA ASP A 535 85.65 -91.96 60.53
C ASP A 535 85.64 -90.50 60.01
N GLN A 536 86.80 -89.94 59.67
CA GLN A 536 86.91 -88.62 59.01
C GLN A 536 86.29 -88.63 57.61
N ARG A 537 86.50 -89.68 56.81
CA ARG A 537 85.86 -89.82 55.49
C ARG A 537 84.34 -89.98 55.59
N ILE A 538 83.84 -90.76 56.55
CA ILE A 538 82.39 -90.93 56.76
C ILE A 538 81.76 -89.60 57.19
N THR A 539 82.40 -88.82 58.07
CA THR A 539 81.88 -87.51 58.50
C THR A 539 81.94 -86.44 57.40
N LEU A 540 82.98 -86.45 56.56
CA LEU A 540 83.06 -85.61 55.36
C LEU A 540 82.01 -86.01 54.30
N GLU A 541 81.79 -87.31 54.07
CA GLU A 541 80.80 -87.78 53.11
C GLU A 541 79.37 -87.50 53.58
N SER A 542 79.05 -87.73 54.87
CA SER A 542 77.74 -87.38 55.41
C SER A 542 77.46 -85.88 55.38
N SER A 543 78.48 -85.05 55.62
CA SER A 543 78.33 -83.58 55.54
C SER A 543 78.35 -83.04 54.10
N SER A 544 78.83 -83.79 53.10
CA SER A 544 78.49 -83.55 51.69
C SER A 544 77.01 -83.85 51.46
N ARG A 545 76.59 -85.10 51.69
CA ARG A 545 75.23 -85.59 51.40
C ARG A 545 74.12 -84.74 52.05
N VAL A 546 74.36 -84.16 53.22
CA VAL A 546 73.43 -83.20 53.86
C VAL A 546 73.35 -81.89 53.07
N ARG A 547 74.49 -81.26 52.72
CA ARG A 547 74.53 -80.04 51.90
C ARG A 547 73.94 -80.28 50.51
N ASP A 548 74.23 -81.42 49.88
CA ASP A 548 73.68 -81.82 48.59
C ASP A 548 72.14 -81.98 48.68
N SER A 549 71.63 -82.52 49.80
CA SER A 549 70.19 -82.62 50.08
C SER A 549 69.53 -81.28 50.42
N GLU A 550 70.24 -80.33 51.02
CA GLU A 550 69.74 -79.00 51.35
C GLU A 550 69.72 -78.10 50.12
N ALA A 551 70.78 -78.10 49.30
CA ALA A 551 70.82 -77.44 48.01
C ALA A 551 69.73 -77.96 47.06
N PHE A 552 69.48 -79.27 47.01
CA PHE A 552 68.37 -79.82 46.21
C PHE A 552 66.99 -79.36 46.70
N LYS A 553 66.79 -79.14 48.00
CA LYS A 553 65.54 -78.58 48.54
C LYS A 553 65.42 -77.09 48.23
N GLN A 554 66.50 -76.33 48.32
CA GLN A 554 66.54 -74.91 47.94
C GLN A 554 66.18 -74.75 46.47
N TRP A 555 66.91 -75.40 45.57
CA TRP A 555 66.63 -75.41 44.13
C TRP A 555 65.19 -75.85 43.81
N LYS A 556 64.68 -76.88 44.50
CA LYS A 556 63.28 -77.30 44.31
C LYS A 556 62.29 -76.21 44.74
N ASN A 557 62.51 -75.58 45.89
CA ASN A 557 61.63 -74.51 46.38
C ASN A 557 61.69 -73.28 45.47
N GLU A 558 62.88 -72.83 45.10
CA GLU A 558 63.11 -71.72 44.14
C GLU A 558 62.42 -72.01 42.80
N ARG A 559 62.57 -73.22 42.28
CA ARG A 559 61.87 -73.67 41.07
C ARG A 559 60.35 -73.66 41.25
N GLN A 560 59.82 -74.09 42.39
CA GLN A 560 58.38 -74.05 42.65
C GLN A 560 57.83 -72.63 42.88
N GLN A 561 58.67 -71.69 43.34
CA GLN A 561 58.33 -70.27 43.42
C GLN A 561 58.29 -69.65 42.02
N LEU A 562 59.32 -69.88 41.19
CA LEU A 562 59.32 -69.45 39.78
C LEU A 562 58.15 -70.08 38.98
N GLU A 563 57.86 -71.36 39.18
CA GLU A 563 56.69 -72.02 38.56
C GLU A 563 55.34 -71.46 39.05
N LEU A 564 55.28 -70.86 40.25
CA LEU A 564 54.10 -70.13 40.74
C LEU A 564 54.04 -68.71 40.15
N GLU A 565 55.13 -67.95 40.20
CA GLU A 565 55.25 -66.58 39.67
C GLU A 565 54.95 -66.54 38.16
N PHE A 566 55.42 -67.53 37.39
CA PHE A 566 55.04 -67.68 35.99
C PHE A 566 53.56 -68.06 35.80
N ALA A 567 52.96 -68.84 36.71
CA ALA A 567 51.53 -69.18 36.63
C ALA A 567 50.65 -67.95 36.93
N GLU A 568 50.97 -67.21 38.00
CA GLU A 568 50.29 -65.96 38.38
C GLU A 568 50.41 -64.91 37.26
N ARG A 569 51.61 -64.73 36.67
CA ARG A 569 51.80 -63.82 35.54
C ARG A 569 51.09 -64.28 34.26
N ILE A 570 50.92 -65.58 34.04
CA ILE A 570 50.10 -66.11 32.94
C ILE A 570 48.62 -65.83 33.20
N GLU A 571 48.14 -65.94 34.43
CA GLU A 571 46.76 -65.63 34.81
C GLU A 571 46.46 -64.12 34.67
N GLU A 572 47.35 -63.23 35.13
CA GLU A 572 47.26 -61.79 34.86
C GLU A 572 47.18 -61.46 33.36
N LEU A 573 47.99 -62.11 32.54
CA LEU A 573 48.02 -61.87 31.10
C LEU A 573 46.76 -62.43 30.40
N GLN A 574 46.17 -63.51 30.93
CA GLN A 574 44.87 -64.02 30.46
C GLN A 574 43.72 -63.10 30.86
N GLU A 575 43.72 -62.54 32.07
CA GLU A 575 42.72 -61.56 32.51
C GLU A 575 42.81 -60.26 31.68
N LYS A 576 44.02 -59.73 31.49
CA LYS A 576 44.26 -58.55 30.62
C LYS A 576 43.85 -58.81 29.17
N LEU A 577 44.13 -60.01 28.62
CA LEU A 577 43.68 -60.40 27.29
C LEU A 577 42.15 -60.52 27.19
N ALA A 578 41.49 -61.04 28.24
CA ALA A 578 40.04 -61.12 28.30
C ALA A 578 39.39 -59.74 28.39
N ALA A 579 39.94 -58.83 29.20
CA ALA A 579 39.48 -57.44 29.31
C ALA A 579 39.62 -56.70 27.98
N ALA A 580 40.78 -56.79 27.32
CA ALA A 580 41.01 -56.20 26.00
C ALA A 580 40.08 -56.81 24.93
N SER A 581 39.81 -58.12 24.98
CA SER A 581 38.86 -58.79 24.09
C SER A 581 37.42 -58.30 24.32
N GLY A 582 37.05 -58.01 25.57
CA GLY A 582 35.77 -57.39 25.92
C GLY A 582 35.64 -55.98 25.35
N GLN A 583 36.64 -55.13 25.56
CA GLN A 583 36.69 -53.76 25.00
C GLN A 583 36.62 -53.77 23.46
N ILE A 584 37.32 -54.70 22.79
CA ILE A 584 37.23 -54.87 21.33
C ILE A 584 35.80 -55.27 20.91
N ALA A 585 35.12 -56.15 21.64
CA ALA A 585 33.74 -56.53 21.34
C ALA A 585 32.75 -55.37 21.57
N GLU A 586 32.93 -54.58 22.63
CA GLU A 586 32.13 -53.38 22.90
C GLU A 586 32.33 -52.31 21.82
N LEU A 587 33.57 -52.01 21.43
CA LEU A 587 33.88 -51.11 20.33
C LEU A 587 33.34 -51.62 18.99
N THR A 588 33.37 -52.94 18.75
CA THR A 588 32.76 -53.55 17.55
C THR A 588 31.25 -53.35 17.52
N ASN A 589 30.56 -53.49 18.66
CA ASN A 589 29.12 -53.22 18.74
C ASN A 589 28.81 -51.74 18.53
N VAL A 590 29.56 -50.82 19.15
CA VAL A 590 29.41 -49.37 18.94
C VAL A 590 29.69 -48.96 17.49
N LEU A 591 30.60 -49.65 16.80
CA LEU A 591 30.81 -49.46 15.36
C LEU A 591 29.62 -49.99 14.54
N ASN A 592 29.11 -51.19 14.81
CA ASN A 592 27.92 -51.73 14.15
C ASN A 592 26.68 -50.82 14.32
N ASP A 593 26.46 -50.29 15.53
CA ASP A 593 25.36 -49.35 15.80
C ASP A 593 25.55 -48.04 15.02
N ARG A 594 26.78 -47.52 14.95
CA ARG A 594 27.12 -46.34 14.13
C ARG A 594 26.97 -46.60 12.62
N GLU A 595 27.32 -47.78 12.13
CA GLU A 595 27.08 -48.18 10.74
C GLU A 595 25.58 -48.28 10.44
N GLY A 596 24.78 -48.82 11.36
CA GLY A 596 23.31 -48.82 11.25
C GLY A 596 22.71 -47.41 11.23
N HIS A 597 23.22 -46.50 12.08
CA HIS A 597 22.83 -45.09 12.05
C HIS A 597 23.25 -44.40 10.75
N LEU A 598 24.45 -44.65 10.24
CA LEU A 598 24.92 -44.11 8.95
C LEU A 598 24.03 -44.59 7.80
N GLN A 599 23.73 -45.89 7.71
CA GLN A 599 22.83 -46.45 6.70
C GLN A 599 21.42 -45.81 6.77
N TYR A 600 20.89 -45.59 7.97
CA TYR A 600 19.62 -44.88 8.16
C TYR A 600 19.68 -43.43 7.66
N TYR A 601 20.76 -42.69 7.94
CA TYR A 601 20.92 -41.32 7.42
C TYR A 601 21.17 -41.28 5.91
N GLU A 602 21.87 -42.26 5.34
CA GLU A 602 22.04 -42.41 3.88
C GLU A 602 20.70 -42.71 3.19
N GLU A 603 19.86 -43.58 3.75
CA GLU A 603 18.52 -43.87 3.21
C GLU A 603 17.59 -42.65 3.30
N GLN A 604 17.61 -41.91 4.42
CA GLN A 604 16.87 -40.65 4.58
C GLN A 604 17.35 -39.56 3.61
N LEU A 605 18.67 -39.44 3.38
CA LEU A 605 19.23 -38.50 2.39
C LEU A 605 18.89 -38.91 0.95
N ALA A 606 18.87 -40.21 0.63
CA ALA A 606 18.46 -40.71 -0.66
C ALA A 606 16.96 -40.46 -0.93
N GLN A 607 16.11 -40.64 0.09
CA GLN A 607 14.68 -40.32 0.01
C GLN A 607 14.45 -38.81 -0.12
N ALA A 608 15.14 -37.98 0.66
CA ALA A 608 15.06 -36.52 0.53
C ALA A 608 15.55 -36.00 -0.85
N ALA A 609 16.60 -36.61 -1.41
CA ALA A 609 17.07 -36.29 -2.76
C ALA A 609 16.05 -36.71 -3.84
N LYS A 610 15.36 -37.85 -3.65
CA LYS A 610 14.26 -38.29 -4.52
C LYS A 610 13.08 -37.32 -4.44
N ASP A 611 12.67 -36.90 -3.25
CA ASP A 611 11.57 -35.97 -3.05
C ASP A 611 11.89 -34.58 -3.60
N SER A 612 13.14 -34.11 -3.47
CA SER A 612 13.64 -32.91 -4.16
C SER A 612 13.48 -33.03 -5.68
N LYS A 613 13.85 -34.17 -6.26
CA LYS A 613 13.73 -34.41 -7.71
C LYS A 613 12.27 -34.49 -8.17
N GLU A 614 11.38 -35.11 -7.40
CA GLU A 614 9.93 -35.09 -7.70
C GLU A 614 9.34 -33.68 -7.60
N VAL A 615 9.92 -32.79 -6.81
CA VAL A 615 9.55 -31.37 -6.73
C VAL A 615 10.13 -30.58 -7.90
N GLU A 616 11.38 -30.82 -8.29
CA GLU A 616 12.02 -30.24 -9.48
C GLU A 616 11.26 -30.61 -10.76
N GLU A 617 10.93 -31.89 -10.98
CA GLU A 617 10.13 -32.34 -12.14
C GLU A 617 8.75 -31.65 -12.21
N ARG A 618 8.10 -31.41 -11.07
CA ARG A 618 6.83 -30.67 -11.01
C ARG A 618 6.99 -29.17 -11.27
N TYR A 619 8.14 -28.59 -10.92
CA TYR A 619 8.46 -27.21 -11.30
C TYR A 619 8.75 -27.10 -12.81
N GLU A 620 9.51 -28.04 -13.39
CA GLU A 620 9.73 -28.10 -14.84
C GLU A 620 8.41 -28.25 -15.61
N GLU A 621 7.52 -29.17 -15.20
CA GLU A 621 6.17 -29.28 -15.77
C GLU A 621 5.36 -27.98 -15.66
N MET A 622 5.47 -27.26 -14.54
CA MET A 622 4.77 -26.00 -14.32
C MET A 622 5.34 -24.86 -15.17
N GLU A 623 6.65 -24.74 -15.29
CA GLU A 623 7.30 -23.76 -16.16
C GLU A 623 6.99 -24.01 -17.64
N LEU A 624 7.03 -25.27 -18.08
CA LEU A 624 6.72 -25.66 -19.46
C LEU A 624 5.24 -25.37 -19.80
N ARG A 625 4.33 -25.59 -18.83
CA ARG A 625 2.92 -25.20 -18.95
C ARG A 625 2.74 -23.68 -18.98
N LEU A 626 3.41 -22.93 -18.10
CA LEU A 626 3.36 -21.47 -18.09
C LEU A 626 3.96 -20.85 -19.36
N SER A 627 4.99 -21.46 -19.95
CA SER A 627 5.50 -21.08 -21.28
C SER A 627 4.44 -21.31 -22.35
N SER A 628 3.77 -22.47 -22.36
CA SER A 628 2.69 -22.77 -23.30
C SER A 628 1.49 -21.80 -23.16
N ASP A 629 1.12 -21.41 -21.93
CA ASP A 629 0.03 -20.45 -21.68
C ASP A 629 0.46 -19.01 -22.07
N LEU A 630 1.75 -18.66 -21.92
CA LEU A 630 2.32 -17.41 -22.42
C LEU A 630 2.42 -17.37 -23.96
N GLU A 631 2.77 -18.48 -24.61
CA GLU A 631 2.78 -18.62 -26.07
C GLU A 631 1.37 -18.52 -26.65
N ALA A 632 0.38 -19.16 -26.02
CA ALA A 632 -1.03 -19.04 -26.40
C ALA A 632 -1.54 -17.58 -26.26
N THR A 633 -1.33 -16.95 -25.10
CA THR A 633 -1.80 -15.56 -24.87
C THR A 633 -1.04 -14.53 -25.70
N THR A 634 0.25 -14.75 -26.03
CA THR A 634 0.97 -13.88 -26.98
C THR A 634 0.51 -14.09 -28.43
N ALA A 635 0.11 -15.30 -28.83
CA ALA A 635 -0.53 -15.54 -30.13
C ALA A 635 -1.89 -14.82 -30.23
N GLU A 636 -2.76 -14.94 -29.22
CA GLU A 636 -4.03 -14.19 -29.15
C GLU A 636 -3.81 -12.68 -29.25
N LEU A 637 -2.81 -12.14 -28.53
CA LEU A 637 -2.45 -10.72 -28.62
C LEU A 637 -1.92 -10.31 -30.00
N VAL A 638 -1.29 -11.22 -30.75
CA VAL A 638 -0.87 -10.98 -32.15
C VAL A 638 -2.07 -10.99 -33.10
N GLU A 639 -3.08 -11.85 -32.88
CA GLU A 639 -4.30 -11.86 -33.67
C GLU A 639 -5.15 -10.61 -33.42
N LEU A 640 -5.40 -10.25 -32.16
CA LEU A 640 -6.07 -9.01 -31.79
C LEU A 640 -5.38 -7.77 -32.38
N ARG A 641 -4.04 -7.75 -32.44
CA ARG A 641 -3.30 -6.65 -33.11
C ARG A 641 -3.55 -6.60 -34.61
N LYS A 642 -3.68 -7.74 -35.31
CA LYS A 642 -4.09 -7.77 -36.72
C LYS A 642 -5.52 -7.26 -36.90
N GLU A 643 -6.45 -7.66 -36.03
CA GLU A 643 -7.83 -7.16 -36.06
C GLU A 643 -7.89 -5.64 -35.84
N PHE A 644 -7.16 -5.10 -34.85
CA PHE A 644 -7.09 -3.67 -34.61
C PHE A 644 -6.52 -2.90 -35.81
N GLU A 645 -5.46 -3.38 -36.44
CA GLU A 645 -4.88 -2.70 -37.61
C GLU A 645 -5.77 -2.85 -38.87
N GLN A 646 -6.52 -3.95 -39.01
CA GLN A 646 -7.55 -4.08 -40.06
C GLN A 646 -8.73 -3.13 -39.81
N ILE A 647 -9.21 -2.99 -38.57
CA ILE A 647 -10.24 -2.01 -38.18
C ILE A 647 -9.74 -0.58 -38.44
N ARG A 648 -8.45 -0.32 -38.21
CA ARG A 648 -7.81 0.97 -38.49
C ARG A 648 -7.73 1.25 -40.00
N ALA A 649 -7.32 0.27 -40.82
CA ALA A 649 -7.32 0.38 -42.27
C ALA A 649 -8.74 0.66 -42.82
N ASN A 650 -9.73 -0.15 -42.41
CA ASN A 650 -11.14 0.05 -42.77
C ASN A 650 -11.67 1.44 -42.35
N ARG A 651 -11.16 2.01 -41.25
CA ARG A 651 -11.52 3.35 -40.78
C ARG A 651 -10.84 4.46 -41.59
N VAL A 652 -9.62 4.24 -42.09
CA VAL A 652 -8.94 5.15 -43.04
C VAL A 652 -9.67 5.14 -44.39
N GLU A 653 -9.94 3.97 -44.98
CA GLU A 653 -10.69 3.87 -46.23
C GLU A 653 -12.07 4.56 -46.14
N LYS A 654 -12.78 4.37 -45.02
CA LYS A 654 -14.06 5.04 -44.76
C LYS A 654 -13.91 6.56 -44.57
N SER A 655 -12.79 7.02 -44.00
CA SER A 655 -12.45 8.45 -43.92
C SER A 655 -12.22 9.02 -45.32
N ASP A 656 -11.44 8.36 -46.16
CA ASP A 656 -11.09 8.85 -47.50
C ASP A 656 -12.31 8.87 -48.43
N LEU A 657 -13.17 7.85 -48.31
CA LEU A 657 -14.47 7.81 -48.99
C LEU A 657 -15.39 8.96 -48.53
N LEU A 658 -15.37 9.34 -47.25
CA LEU A 658 -16.10 10.50 -46.74
C LEU A 658 -15.52 11.81 -47.25
N HIS A 659 -14.20 11.98 -47.31
CA HIS A 659 -13.57 13.18 -47.89
C HIS A 659 -13.91 13.31 -49.38
N SER A 660 -13.86 12.20 -50.14
CA SER A 660 -14.30 12.15 -51.55
C SER A 660 -15.78 12.55 -51.70
N ARG A 661 -16.66 12.03 -50.84
CA ARG A 661 -18.09 12.36 -50.82
C ARG A 661 -18.32 13.85 -50.52
N THR A 662 -17.61 14.41 -49.54
CA THR A 662 -17.67 15.83 -49.17
C THR A 662 -17.17 16.72 -50.30
N HIS A 663 -16.09 16.36 -50.98
CA HIS A 663 -15.59 17.14 -52.13
C HIS A 663 -16.55 17.15 -53.32
N GLU A 664 -17.31 16.07 -53.57
CA GLU A 664 -18.35 16.10 -54.61
C GLU A 664 -19.60 16.88 -54.16
N VAL A 665 -19.99 16.80 -52.88
CA VAL A 665 -21.04 17.67 -52.32
C VAL A 665 -20.66 19.14 -52.46
N ASP A 666 -19.46 19.52 -52.05
CA ASP A 666 -18.85 20.83 -52.29
C ASP A 666 -18.91 21.26 -53.76
N ARG A 667 -18.58 20.35 -54.68
CA ARG A 667 -18.58 20.62 -56.13
C ARG A 667 -20.00 20.84 -56.66
N LEU A 668 -20.99 20.12 -56.13
CA LEU A 668 -22.41 20.31 -56.45
C LEU A 668 -22.95 21.60 -55.84
N THR A 669 -22.61 21.93 -54.60
CA THR A 669 -22.98 23.20 -53.94
C THR A 669 -22.38 24.41 -54.68
N ARG A 670 -21.11 24.35 -55.11
CA ARG A 670 -20.51 25.42 -55.94
C ARG A 670 -21.24 25.58 -57.27
N LYS A 671 -21.62 24.49 -57.95
CA LYS A 671 -22.43 24.55 -59.18
C LYS A 671 -23.81 25.17 -58.92
N LEU A 672 -24.49 24.74 -57.85
CA LEU A 672 -25.80 25.25 -57.46
C LEU A 672 -25.74 26.75 -57.18
N ASN A 673 -24.76 27.21 -56.40
CA ASN A 673 -24.58 28.63 -56.09
C ASN A 673 -24.29 29.47 -57.34
N VAL A 674 -23.52 28.95 -58.31
CA VAL A 674 -23.32 29.63 -59.61
C VAL A 674 -24.62 29.70 -60.41
N THR A 675 -25.45 28.64 -60.42
CA THR A 675 -26.77 28.70 -61.07
C THR A 675 -27.77 29.61 -60.36
N VAL A 676 -27.70 29.71 -59.02
CA VAL A 676 -28.55 30.64 -58.24
C VAL A 676 -28.15 32.08 -58.54
N ALA A 677 -26.85 32.41 -58.49
CA ALA A 677 -26.37 33.75 -58.82
C ALA A 677 -26.76 34.18 -60.25
N ALA A 678 -26.65 33.28 -61.25
CA ALA A 678 -27.09 33.56 -62.60
C ALA A 678 -28.61 33.81 -62.70
N MET A 679 -29.43 33.08 -61.93
CA MET A 679 -30.88 33.29 -61.87
C MET A 679 -31.25 34.58 -61.09
N GLU A 680 -30.40 35.02 -60.15
CA GLU A 680 -30.52 36.31 -59.46
C GLU A 680 -30.13 37.48 -60.36
N ASP A 681 -29.07 37.36 -61.16
CA ASP A 681 -28.69 38.32 -62.22
C ASP A 681 -29.79 38.45 -63.29
N GLU A 682 -30.35 37.32 -63.76
CA GLU A 682 -31.49 37.33 -64.70
C GLU A 682 -32.75 37.95 -64.06
N LYS A 683 -33.00 37.68 -62.77
CA LYS A 683 -34.09 38.30 -62.01
C LYS A 683 -33.90 39.81 -61.89
N GLU A 684 -32.70 40.32 -61.61
CA GLU A 684 -32.44 41.76 -61.51
C GLU A 684 -32.52 42.46 -62.88
N GLN A 685 -32.07 41.80 -63.95
CA GLN A 685 -32.30 42.25 -65.33
C GLN A 685 -33.80 42.29 -65.69
N MET A 686 -34.59 41.32 -65.22
CA MET A 686 -36.03 41.30 -65.42
C MET A 686 -36.75 42.35 -64.55
N GLU A 687 -36.32 42.59 -63.31
CA GLU A 687 -36.86 43.67 -62.47
C GLU A 687 -36.52 45.07 -63.01
N THR A 688 -35.31 45.29 -63.52
CA THR A 688 -34.95 46.56 -64.17
C THR A 688 -35.71 46.75 -65.49
N ALA A 689 -35.80 45.73 -66.33
CA ALA A 689 -36.66 45.75 -67.52
C ALA A 689 -38.16 45.96 -67.19
N LEU A 690 -38.64 45.48 -66.03
CA LEU A 690 -39.99 45.76 -65.55
C LEU A 690 -40.15 47.19 -65.01
N ARG A 691 -39.12 47.78 -64.38
CA ARG A 691 -39.10 49.20 -63.99
C ARG A 691 -39.11 50.12 -65.23
N ASP A 692 -38.34 49.81 -66.26
CA ASP A 692 -38.33 50.56 -67.52
C ASP A 692 -39.63 50.37 -68.33
N ARG A 693 -40.22 49.17 -68.27
CA ARG A 693 -41.59 48.94 -68.77
C ARG A 693 -42.62 49.70 -67.95
N ALA A 694 -42.44 49.86 -66.63
CA ALA A 694 -43.36 50.64 -65.80
C ALA A 694 -43.26 52.15 -66.05
N THR A 695 -42.06 52.71 -66.27
CA THR A 695 -41.89 54.13 -66.63
C THR A 695 -42.42 54.42 -68.03
N THR A 696 -42.14 53.55 -69.02
CA THR A 696 -42.75 53.68 -70.36
C THR A 696 -44.27 53.46 -70.34
N ILE A 697 -44.79 52.55 -69.50
CA ILE A 697 -46.24 52.42 -69.24
C ILE A 697 -46.80 53.69 -68.57
N ALA A 698 -46.07 54.40 -67.70
CA ALA A 698 -46.53 55.67 -67.14
C ALA A 698 -46.62 56.77 -68.22
N MET A 699 -45.64 56.87 -69.12
CA MET A 699 -45.69 57.78 -70.27
C MET A 699 -46.83 57.39 -71.23
N LEU A 700 -46.99 56.09 -71.51
CA LEU A 700 -48.08 55.58 -72.33
C LEU A 700 -49.45 55.76 -71.66
N LYS A 701 -49.55 55.76 -70.32
CA LYS A 701 -50.79 56.10 -69.59
C LYS A 701 -51.12 57.59 -69.67
N SER A 702 -50.14 58.48 -69.62
CA SER A 702 -50.36 59.90 -69.94
C SER A 702 -50.89 60.08 -71.38
N ARG A 703 -50.29 59.36 -72.33
CA ARG A 703 -50.77 59.31 -73.73
C ARG A 703 -52.13 58.62 -73.87
N LEU A 704 -52.46 57.66 -73.00
CA LEU A 704 -53.73 56.96 -72.95
C LEU A 704 -54.83 57.89 -72.45
N THR A 705 -54.61 58.67 -71.38
CA THR A 705 -55.59 59.69 -70.94
C THR A 705 -55.87 60.78 -71.99
N GLU A 706 -54.93 61.02 -72.90
CA GLU A 706 -55.08 61.90 -74.06
C GLU A 706 -55.86 61.25 -75.22
N LEU A 707 -55.88 59.92 -75.29
CA LEU A 707 -56.56 59.11 -76.32
C LEU A 707 -57.91 58.52 -75.86
N GLU A 708 -58.12 58.25 -74.57
CA GLU A 708 -59.39 57.81 -73.98
C GLU A 708 -60.49 58.86 -74.20
N LEU A 709 -60.11 60.14 -74.17
CA LEU A 709 -60.95 61.28 -74.56
C LEU A 709 -61.42 61.22 -76.03
N GLN A 710 -60.77 60.42 -76.88
CA GLN A 710 -61.15 60.17 -78.28
C GLN A 710 -61.76 58.76 -78.49
N VAL A 711 -61.35 57.75 -77.72
CA VAL A 711 -61.79 56.35 -77.81
C VAL A 711 -63.13 56.08 -77.12
N SER A 712 -63.59 56.99 -76.23
CA SER A 712 -64.98 57.10 -75.74
C SER A 712 -66.05 57.12 -76.86
N LYS A 713 -65.65 57.18 -78.14
CA LYS A 713 -66.49 57.32 -79.31
C LYS A 713 -66.39 56.15 -80.33
N LYS A 714 -66.30 54.88 -79.89
CA LYS A 714 -67.17 53.74 -80.34
C LYS A 714 -66.63 52.29 -80.13
N GLN A 715 -67.47 51.47 -79.48
CA GLN A 715 -67.89 50.12 -79.93
C GLN A 715 -66.81 49.01 -80.05
N ARG A 716 -65.98 48.73 -79.03
CA ARG A 716 -65.17 47.47 -78.97
C ARG A 716 -64.99 46.78 -77.60
N ASP A 717 -65.52 47.32 -76.51
CA ASP A 717 -65.29 46.74 -75.17
C ASP A 717 -66.24 45.56 -74.83
N ASP A 718 -67.36 45.42 -75.55
CA ASP A 718 -68.42 44.45 -75.23
C ASP A 718 -68.11 43.00 -75.66
N ASP A 719 -67.29 42.77 -76.70
CA ASP A 719 -67.06 41.42 -77.26
C ASP A 719 -65.90 40.67 -76.59
N ILE A 720 -64.81 41.35 -76.22
CA ILE A 720 -63.55 40.69 -75.77
C ILE A 720 -63.66 40.15 -74.34
N SER A 721 -64.44 40.80 -73.48
CA SER A 721 -64.66 40.39 -72.08
C SER A 721 -65.43 39.06 -71.95
N GLY A 722 -66.16 38.66 -73.00
CA GLY A 722 -66.99 37.46 -73.04
C GLY A 722 -66.30 36.16 -73.44
N GLU A 723 -65.06 36.21 -73.97
CA GLU A 723 -64.30 35.02 -74.37
C GLU A 723 -63.24 34.62 -73.31
N THR A 724 -62.48 35.59 -72.79
CA THR A 724 -61.51 35.37 -71.70
C THR A 724 -62.17 34.68 -70.49
N SER A 725 -63.28 35.25 -70.02
CA SER A 725 -64.09 34.72 -68.91
C SER A 725 -64.55 33.26 -69.10
N LYS A 726 -64.59 32.73 -70.33
CA LYS A 726 -64.92 31.33 -70.62
C LYS A 726 -63.68 30.44 -70.64
N SER A 727 -62.57 30.93 -71.17
CA SER A 727 -61.26 30.24 -71.14
C SER A 727 -60.86 29.92 -69.71
N ASP A 728 -60.85 30.93 -68.84
CA ASP A 728 -60.40 30.84 -67.45
C ASP A 728 -61.22 29.83 -66.63
N LEU A 729 -62.52 29.72 -66.92
CA LEU A 729 -63.42 28.75 -66.30
C LEU A 729 -63.16 27.31 -66.76
N VAL A 730 -62.74 27.10 -68.02
CA VAL A 730 -62.35 25.77 -68.52
C VAL A 730 -61.02 25.32 -67.90
N GLU A 731 -60.02 26.20 -67.88
CA GLU A 731 -58.70 25.91 -67.31
C GLU A 731 -58.80 25.62 -65.80
N ARG A 732 -59.52 26.46 -65.05
CA ARG A 732 -59.76 26.24 -63.60
C ARG A 732 -60.45 24.90 -63.32
N ASN A 733 -61.42 24.51 -64.14
CA ASN A 733 -62.12 23.22 -63.99
C ASN A 733 -61.23 22.03 -64.35
N SER A 734 -60.29 22.19 -65.28
CA SER A 734 -59.27 21.18 -65.60
C SER A 734 -58.31 20.98 -64.43
N LEU A 735 -57.70 22.07 -63.93
CA LEU A 735 -56.76 22.04 -62.80
C LEU A 735 -57.37 21.40 -61.55
N LEU A 736 -58.61 21.77 -61.20
CA LEU A 736 -59.33 21.19 -60.07
C LEU A 736 -59.53 19.68 -60.17
N LEU A 737 -59.83 19.16 -61.38
CA LEU A 737 -59.98 17.72 -61.59
C LEU A 737 -58.65 16.98 -61.47
N THR A 738 -57.57 17.55 -62.02
CA THR A 738 -56.20 17.01 -61.91
C THR A 738 -55.72 16.95 -60.45
N VAL A 739 -55.99 17.99 -59.65
CA VAL A 739 -55.69 18.00 -58.21
C VAL A 739 -56.45 16.89 -57.47
N LEU A 740 -57.72 16.63 -57.82
CA LEU A 740 -58.47 15.54 -57.20
C LEU A 740 -57.89 14.16 -57.56
N GLN A 741 -57.49 13.95 -58.82
CA GLN A 741 -56.86 12.70 -59.26
C GLN A 741 -55.53 12.42 -58.55
N HIS A 742 -54.67 13.44 -58.37
CA HIS A 742 -53.45 13.29 -57.60
C HIS A 742 -53.72 12.99 -56.12
N LEU A 743 -54.74 13.62 -55.51
CA LEU A 743 -55.14 13.33 -54.14
C LEU A 743 -55.62 11.89 -53.96
N GLU A 744 -56.39 11.33 -54.90
CA GLU A 744 -56.79 9.92 -54.84
C GLU A 744 -55.61 8.97 -55.05
N SER A 745 -54.66 9.31 -55.93
CA SER A 745 -53.43 8.53 -56.11
C SER A 745 -52.55 8.51 -54.85
N ILE A 746 -52.42 9.64 -54.14
CA ILE A 746 -51.60 9.74 -52.92
C ILE A 746 -52.28 9.04 -51.73
N LEU A 747 -53.61 9.06 -51.66
CA LEU A 747 -54.39 8.47 -50.57
C LEU A 747 -54.71 6.98 -50.76
N GLY A 748 -54.18 6.33 -51.79
CA GLY A 748 -54.43 4.91 -52.06
C GLY A 748 -55.91 4.64 -52.40
N GLY A 749 -56.52 5.49 -53.22
CA GLY A 749 -57.86 5.25 -53.76
C GLY A 749 -57.90 3.93 -54.55
N ASP A 750 -58.96 3.15 -54.33
CA ASP A 750 -59.16 1.84 -54.97
C ASP A 750 -59.12 1.98 -56.50
N SER A 751 -58.22 1.24 -57.15
CA SER A 751 -57.85 1.40 -58.57
C SER A 751 -58.88 0.79 -59.54
N ARG A 752 -60.16 0.97 -59.20
CA ARG A 752 -61.35 0.37 -59.81
C ARG A 752 -62.50 1.36 -60.04
N LEU A 753 -62.31 2.65 -59.73
CA LEU A 753 -63.24 3.71 -60.13
C LEU A 753 -62.84 4.28 -61.49
N ASP A 754 -63.64 4.00 -62.51
CA ASP A 754 -63.46 4.57 -63.86
C ASP A 754 -63.42 6.11 -63.81
N GLY A 755 -62.54 6.70 -64.62
CA GLY A 755 -62.37 8.16 -64.70
C GLY A 755 -63.61 8.97 -65.13
N ASN A 756 -64.71 8.29 -65.51
CA ASN A 756 -66.01 8.90 -65.75
C ASN A 756 -66.92 9.02 -64.51
N MET A 757 -66.61 8.31 -63.42
CA MET A 757 -67.38 8.36 -62.15
C MET A 757 -66.87 9.42 -61.16
N LEU A 758 -65.66 9.95 -61.39
CA LEU A 758 -65.15 11.14 -60.69
C LEU A 758 -66.08 12.35 -60.92
N PRO A 759 -66.54 13.05 -59.88
CA PRO A 759 -67.49 14.14 -60.03
C PRO A 759 -66.84 15.32 -60.76
N LYS A 760 -67.41 15.71 -61.90
CA LYS A 760 -66.84 16.77 -62.75
C LYS A 760 -67.21 18.16 -62.18
N PRO A 761 -66.27 19.11 -62.02
CA PRO A 761 -66.55 20.43 -61.46
C PRO A 761 -67.67 21.21 -62.17
N SER A 762 -67.84 20.97 -63.47
CA SER A 762 -68.88 21.55 -64.32
C SER A 762 -70.27 20.91 -64.20
N ALA A 763 -70.41 19.75 -63.55
CA ALA A 763 -71.67 19.01 -63.45
C ALA A 763 -72.36 19.18 -62.08
N ASN A 764 -71.60 19.10 -60.98
CA ASN A 764 -72.08 19.41 -59.64
C ASN A 764 -70.92 19.88 -58.76
N PHE A 765 -70.65 21.18 -58.77
CA PHE A 765 -69.52 21.78 -58.05
C PHE A 765 -69.60 21.55 -56.53
N VAL A 766 -70.80 21.50 -55.93
CA VAL A 766 -70.99 21.31 -54.48
C VAL A 766 -70.63 19.88 -54.06
N TYR A 767 -71.00 18.88 -54.86
CA TYR A 767 -70.60 17.50 -54.58
C TYR A 767 -69.10 17.28 -54.84
N PHE A 768 -68.55 17.86 -55.91
CA PHE A 768 -67.11 17.86 -56.19
C PHE A 768 -66.29 18.50 -55.05
N SER A 769 -66.65 19.71 -54.60
CA SER A 769 -65.90 20.42 -53.56
C SER A 769 -65.95 19.69 -52.22
N ASN A 770 -67.11 19.13 -51.85
CA ASN A 770 -67.24 18.30 -50.64
C ASN A 770 -66.38 17.04 -50.70
N HIS A 771 -66.28 16.37 -51.86
CA HIS A 771 -65.39 15.21 -52.01
C HIS A 771 -63.90 15.61 -51.94
N LEU A 772 -63.51 16.69 -52.62
CA LEU A 772 -62.15 17.25 -52.58
C LEU A 772 -61.74 17.64 -51.15
N ILE A 773 -62.61 18.33 -50.40
CA ILE A 773 -62.40 18.70 -49.00
C ILE A 773 -62.30 17.46 -48.10
N SER A 774 -63.08 16.40 -48.37
CA SER A 774 -62.99 15.14 -47.65
C SER A 774 -61.63 14.47 -47.82
N ARG A 775 -61.14 14.37 -49.08
CA ARG A 775 -59.80 13.84 -49.39
C ARG A 775 -58.69 14.69 -48.76
N LEU A 776 -58.76 16.03 -48.86
CA LEU A 776 -57.80 16.94 -48.21
C LEU A 776 -57.77 16.77 -46.69
N LYS A 777 -58.92 16.58 -46.03
CA LYS A 777 -58.99 16.31 -44.58
C LYS A 777 -58.36 14.95 -44.22
N SER A 778 -58.50 13.93 -45.06
CA SER A 778 -57.81 12.64 -44.87
C SER A 778 -56.30 12.76 -45.07
N LEU A 779 -55.84 13.53 -46.06
CA LEU A 779 -54.40 13.79 -46.28
C LEU A 779 -53.79 14.58 -45.11
N SER A 780 -54.46 15.63 -44.64
CA SER A 780 -54.05 16.41 -43.47
C SER A 780 -53.91 15.54 -42.21
N LYS A 781 -54.86 14.62 -41.96
CA LYS A 781 -54.74 13.64 -40.86
C LYS A 781 -53.54 12.71 -41.04
N LEU A 782 -53.25 12.27 -42.27
CA LEU A 782 -52.12 11.39 -42.56
C LEU A 782 -50.78 12.11 -42.37
N PHE A 783 -50.68 13.39 -42.75
CA PHE A 783 -49.53 14.25 -42.44
C PHE A 783 -49.30 14.36 -40.92
N ILE A 784 -50.33 14.72 -40.15
CA ILE A 784 -50.23 14.85 -38.67
C ILE A 784 -49.81 13.52 -38.01
N LEU A 785 -50.31 12.39 -38.51
CA LEU A 785 -49.88 11.06 -38.04
C LEU A 785 -48.44 10.73 -38.45
N PHE A 786 -47.99 11.16 -39.63
CA PHE A 786 -46.61 10.97 -40.09
C PHE A 786 -45.62 11.84 -39.30
N GLU A 787 -45.93 13.12 -39.08
CA GLU A 787 -45.13 14.02 -38.22
C GLU A 787 -45.02 13.45 -36.80
N LYS A 788 -46.14 13.01 -36.21
CA LYS A 788 -46.12 12.36 -34.90
C LYS A 788 -45.28 11.08 -34.91
N LYS A 789 -45.36 10.25 -35.95
CA LYS A 789 -44.55 9.04 -36.08
C LYS A 789 -43.07 9.31 -36.30
N GLY A 790 -42.73 10.35 -37.07
CA GLY A 790 -41.36 10.82 -37.24
C GLY A 790 -40.77 11.26 -35.91
N LYS A 791 -41.50 12.10 -35.16
CA LYS A 791 -41.07 12.57 -33.84
C LYS A 791 -40.97 11.42 -32.82
N GLU A 792 -41.94 10.51 -32.77
CA GLU A 792 -41.89 9.28 -31.95
C GLU A 792 -40.69 8.36 -32.27
N LEU A 793 -40.06 8.49 -33.46
CA LEU A 793 -38.85 7.76 -33.84
C LEU A 793 -37.59 8.57 -33.54
N GLU A 794 -37.62 9.88 -33.78
CA GLU A 794 -36.55 10.83 -33.44
C GLU A 794 -36.30 10.88 -31.92
N ASP A 795 -37.35 10.99 -31.11
CA ASP A 795 -37.28 10.95 -29.64
C ASP A 795 -36.67 9.62 -29.13
N LYS A 796 -36.94 8.49 -29.82
CA LYS A 796 -36.35 7.18 -29.47
C LYS A 796 -34.89 7.07 -29.90
N ALA A 797 -34.56 7.51 -31.11
CA ALA A 797 -33.19 7.48 -31.62
C ALA A 797 -32.27 8.39 -30.80
N THR A 798 -32.72 9.61 -30.47
CA THR A 798 -32.00 10.55 -29.61
C THR A 798 -31.86 10.01 -28.19
N SER A 799 -32.91 9.43 -27.60
CA SER A 799 -32.84 8.78 -26.28
C SER A 799 -31.81 7.63 -26.25
N GLN A 800 -31.81 6.75 -27.25
CA GLN A 800 -30.80 5.69 -27.39
C GLN A 800 -29.38 6.26 -27.55
N LEU A 801 -29.20 7.32 -28.34
CA LEU A 801 -27.90 7.98 -28.53
C LEU A 801 -27.39 8.60 -27.22
N VAL A 802 -28.27 9.25 -26.44
CA VAL A 802 -27.96 9.78 -25.10
C VAL A 802 -27.61 8.65 -24.12
N GLN A 803 -28.31 7.52 -24.16
CA GLN A 803 -28.01 6.36 -23.33
C GLN A 803 -26.65 5.74 -23.67
N LEU A 804 -26.34 5.56 -24.96
CA LEU A 804 -25.03 5.08 -25.43
C LEU A 804 -23.91 6.07 -25.08
N LYS A 805 -24.15 7.38 -25.18
CA LYS A 805 -23.18 8.40 -24.75
C LYS A 805 -22.90 8.30 -23.25
N ARG A 806 -23.93 8.19 -22.41
CA ARG A 806 -23.75 7.99 -20.95
C ARG A 806 -22.96 6.70 -20.65
N GLN A 807 -23.22 5.61 -21.37
CA GLN A 807 -22.44 4.37 -21.22
C GLN A 807 -20.98 4.55 -21.64
N LEU A 808 -20.71 5.28 -22.73
CA LEU A 808 -19.35 5.62 -23.15
C LEU A 808 -18.63 6.50 -22.12
N ASP A 809 -19.28 7.56 -21.62
CA ASP A 809 -18.74 8.44 -20.58
C ASP A 809 -18.43 7.67 -19.27
N MET A 810 -19.27 6.70 -18.90
CA MET A 810 -19.00 5.78 -17.78
C MET A 810 -17.81 4.84 -18.06
N LYS A 811 -17.66 4.37 -19.30
CA LYS A 811 -16.55 3.48 -19.70
C LYS A 811 -15.21 4.21 -19.78
N LEU A 812 -15.20 5.45 -20.28
CA LEU A 812 -14.03 6.33 -20.23
C LEU A 812 -13.61 6.57 -18.78
N LYS A 813 -14.53 7.00 -17.90
CA LYS A 813 -14.26 7.17 -16.46
C LYS A 813 -13.83 5.90 -15.72
N GLN A 814 -14.12 4.71 -16.26
CA GLN A 814 -13.56 3.44 -15.76
C GLN A 814 -12.12 3.24 -16.27
N LEU A 815 -11.87 3.52 -17.54
CA LEU A 815 -10.55 3.41 -18.17
C LEU A 815 -9.53 4.40 -17.55
N ASP A 816 -9.94 5.65 -17.29
CA ASP A 816 -9.10 6.66 -16.61
C ASP A 816 -8.63 6.20 -15.22
N ARG A 817 -9.51 5.50 -14.48
CA ARG A 817 -9.21 4.90 -13.17
C ARG A 817 -8.25 3.72 -13.28
N PHE A 818 -8.43 2.85 -14.28
CA PHE A 818 -7.48 1.77 -14.53
C PHE A 818 -6.12 2.31 -14.96
N GLU A 819 -6.07 3.35 -15.80
CA GLU A 819 -4.80 3.96 -16.22
C GLU A 819 -4.08 4.62 -15.04
N THR A 820 -4.79 5.34 -14.16
CA THR A 820 -4.19 5.88 -12.92
C THR A 820 -3.68 4.76 -12.00
N ILE A 821 -4.45 3.68 -11.78
CA ILE A 821 -3.99 2.54 -10.95
C ILE A 821 -2.74 1.86 -11.56
N VAL A 822 -2.69 1.69 -12.88
CA VAL A 822 -1.52 1.12 -13.59
C VAL A 822 -0.31 2.05 -13.52
N ARG A 823 -0.50 3.36 -13.69
CA ARG A 823 0.57 4.38 -13.57
C ARG A 823 1.14 4.41 -12.14
N ASP A 824 0.27 4.39 -11.13
CA ASP A 824 0.63 4.27 -9.72
C ASP A 824 1.43 2.98 -9.45
N ALA A 825 1.01 1.84 -10.01
CA ALA A 825 1.71 0.57 -9.87
C ALA A 825 3.10 0.60 -10.53
N ALA A 826 3.21 1.21 -11.71
CA ALA A 826 4.47 1.38 -12.42
C ALA A 826 5.44 2.30 -11.65
N ASP A 827 4.97 3.41 -11.08
CA ASP A 827 5.81 4.31 -10.27
C ASP A 827 6.22 3.68 -8.94
N ARG A 828 5.37 2.86 -8.32
CA ARG A 828 5.77 2.02 -7.17
C ARG A 828 6.86 1.02 -7.59
N GLN A 829 6.70 0.34 -8.73
CA GLN A 829 7.69 -0.61 -9.24
C GLN A 829 9.03 0.06 -9.58
N ARG A 830 9.01 1.29 -10.15
CA ARG A 830 10.21 2.11 -10.36
C ARG A 830 10.90 2.43 -9.03
N LYS A 831 10.17 2.97 -8.05
CA LYS A 831 10.71 3.30 -6.72
C LYS A 831 11.31 2.08 -6.02
N TRP A 832 10.68 0.91 -6.12
CA TRP A 832 11.22 -0.35 -5.59
C TRP A 832 12.50 -0.80 -6.30
N ARG A 833 12.59 -0.65 -7.64
CA ARG A 833 13.86 -0.91 -8.37
C ARG A 833 14.97 0.05 -7.96
N GLU A 834 14.68 1.34 -7.79
CA GLU A 834 15.64 2.33 -7.31
C GLU A 834 16.13 2.02 -5.88
N GLN A 835 15.23 1.57 -4.99
CA GLN A 835 15.58 1.14 -3.64
C GLN A 835 16.41 -0.15 -3.66
N LEU A 836 16.10 -1.12 -4.52
CA LEU A 836 16.89 -2.33 -4.70
C LEU A 836 18.31 -2.01 -5.18
N VAL A 837 18.47 -1.12 -6.16
CA VAL A 837 19.79 -0.69 -6.66
C VAL A 837 20.58 0.05 -5.59
N LYS A 838 19.95 0.94 -4.81
CA LYS A 838 20.60 1.63 -3.67
C LYS A 838 21.05 0.63 -2.61
N ASN A 839 20.22 -0.35 -2.25
CA ASN A 839 20.57 -1.37 -1.27
C ASN A 839 21.68 -2.30 -1.77
N LYS A 840 21.71 -2.63 -3.07
CA LYS A 840 22.84 -3.37 -3.68
C LYS A 840 24.14 -2.59 -3.59
N ALA A 841 24.16 -1.33 -4.00
CA ALA A 841 25.35 -0.47 -3.91
C ALA A 841 25.85 -0.30 -2.46
N ILE A 842 24.93 -0.23 -1.48
CA ILE A 842 25.28 -0.21 -0.04
C ILE A 842 25.89 -1.56 0.39
N ASN A 843 25.33 -2.70 -0.03
CA ASN A 843 25.90 -4.00 0.28
C ASN A 843 27.27 -4.23 -0.39
N GLU A 844 27.47 -3.76 -1.62
CA GLU A 844 28.75 -3.82 -2.34
C GLU A 844 29.83 -2.99 -1.62
N ASP A 845 29.48 -1.77 -1.16
CA ASP A 845 30.34 -0.91 -0.34
C ASP A 845 30.62 -1.51 1.06
N LEU A 846 29.64 -2.15 1.71
CA LEU A 846 29.82 -2.87 2.97
C LEU A 846 30.70 -4.12 2.81
N GLN A 847 30.56 -4.87 1.71
CA GLN A 847 31.43 -6.01 1.39
C GLN A 847 32.87 -5.57 1.10
N ALA A 848 33.06 -4.48 0.34
CA ALA A 848 34.39 -3.90 0.13
C ALA A 848 35.05 -3.46 1.45
N LYS A 849 34.26 -2.88 2.38
CA LYS A 849 34.71 -2.52 3.73
C LYS A 849 35.00 -3.75 4.60
N GLN A 850 34.23 -4.82 4.50
CA GLN A 850 34.50 -6.08 5.18
C GLN A 850 35.82 -6.68 4.72
N VAL A 851 36.07 -6.79 3.41
CA VAL A 851 37.34 -7.30 2.87
C VAL A 851 38.54 -6.43 3.28
N LEU A 852 38.37 -5.11 3.36
CA LEU A 852 39.39 -4.21 3.91
C LEU A 852 39.64 -4.41 5.42
N LEU A 853 38.60 -4.70 6.20
CA LEU A 853 38.72 -4.99 7.63
C LEU A 853 39.36 -6.36 7.88
N GLU A 854 38.95 -7.40 7.15
CA GLU A 854 39.56 -8.73 7.21
C GLU A 854 41.04 -8.69 6.84
N ARG A 855 41.39 -7.94 5.77
CA ARG A 855 42.78 -7.71 5.38
C ARG A 855 43.57 -6.97 6.46
N THR A 856 43.04 -5.89 7.02
CA THR A 856 43.77 -5.15 8.08
C THR A 856 43.85 -5.94 9.38
N ILE A 857 42.89 -6.80 9.71
CA ILE A 857 42.97 -7.75 10.81
C ILE A 857 44.06 -8.80 10.54
N ALA A 858 44.20 -9.31 9.31
CA ALA A 858 45.28 -10.22 8.94
C ALA A 858 46.67 -9.53 9.01
N ASP A 859 46.80 -8.34 8.43
CA ASP A 859 48.03 -7.52 8.45
C ASP A 859 48.45 -7.11 9.88
N LEU A 860 47.50 -7.04 10.83
CA LEU A 860 47.76 -6.79 12.25
C LEU A 860 48.09 -8.07 13.03
N ARG A 861 47.36 -9.17 12.81
CA ARG A 861 47.65 -10.50 13.40
C ARG A 861 49.05 -11.00 13.03
N ALA A 862 49.54 -10.64 11.85
CA ALA A 862 50.89 -10.96 11.40
C ALA A 862 52.02 -10.14 12.08
N ARG A 863 51.69 -9.14 12.93
CA ARG A 863 52.61 -8.02 13.17
C ARG A 863 52.82 -7.57 14.62
N ASP A 864 52.29 -8.26 15.64
CA ASP A 864 52.63 -7.89 17.03
C ASP A 864 52.67 -9.02 18.07
N LYS A 865 53.53 -8.80 19.08
CA LYS A 865 53.64 -9.49 20.36
C LYS A 865 53.92 -8.44 21.45
N SER A 866 52.95 -7.56 21.73
CA SER A 866 53.02 -6.56 22.80
C SER A 866 51.68 -6.45 23.53
N SER A 867 51.73 -6.38 24.86
CA SER A 867 50.54 -6.55 25.71
C SER A 867 49.58 -5.36 25.69
N ASP A 868 50.10 -4.14 25.58
CA ASP A 868 49.30 -2.92 25.76
C ASP A 868 48.35 -2.68 24.56
N ARG A 869 48.77 -3.09 23.36
CA ARG A 869 47.93 -3.03 22.15
C ARG A 869 46.72 -3.97 22.25
N VAL A 870 46.80 -5.05 23.03
CA VAL A 870 45.68 -6.00 23.21
C VAL A 870 44.47 -5.29 23.83
N GLN A 871 44.66 -4.39 24.81
CA GLN A 871 43.56 -3.69 25.46
C GLN A 871 42.86 -2.68 24.54
N ASP A 872 43.61 -1.92 23.74
CA ASP A 872 43.02 -1.01 22.73
C ASP A 872 42.32 -1.79 21.61
N TYR A 873 42.85 -2.95 21.19
CA TYR A 873 42.11 -3.86 20.30
C TYR A 873 40.86 -4.44 20.96
N GLU A 874 40.88 -4.80 22.23
CA GLU A 874 39.72 -5.30 22.96
C GLU A 874 38.62 -4.24 23.11
N ALA A 875 39.01 -2.98 23.37
CA ALA A 875 38.09 -1.84 23.39
C ALA A 875 37.46 -1.58 22.01
N ARG A 876 38.26 -1.68 20.93
CA ARG A 876 37.78 -1.56 19.54
C ARG A 876 36.87 -2.72 19.14
N CYS A 877 37.17 -3.95 19.57
CA CYS A 877 36.28 -5.11 19.40
C CYS A 877 34.95 -4.88 20.10
N LYS A 878 34.94 -4.49 21.39
CA LYS A 878 33.72 -4.20 22.14
C LYS A 878 32.90 -3.03 21.55
N HIS A 879 33.56 -2.05 20.91
CA HIS A 879 32.86 -1.03 20.14
C HIS A 879 32.26 -1.59 18.83
N ALA A 880 32.99 -2.43 18.10
CA ALA A 880 32.51 -3.08 16.88
C ALA A 880 31.34 -4.05 17.16
N GLU A 881 31.39 -4.80 18.26
CA GLU A 881 30.33 -5.70 18.73
C GLU A 881 29.04 -4.92 19.06
N ARG A 882 29.14 -3.82 19.82
CA ARG A 882 27.99 -2.94 20.10
C ARG A 882 27.40 -2.34 18.82
N LYS A 883 28.24 -1.97 17.86
CA LYS A 883 27.82 -1.45 16.55
C LYS A 883 27.16 -2.53 15.69
N LEU A 884 27.66 -3.76 15.74
CA LEU A 884 27.07 -4.93 15.10
C LEU A 884 25.72 -5.33 15.74
N GLN A 885 25.59 -5.26 17.07
CA GLN A 885 24.32 -5.45 17.77
C GLN A 885 23.29 -4.38 17.39
N LEU A 886 23.71 -3.10 17.27
CA LEU A 886 22.84 -2.01 16.84
C LEU A 886 22.36 -2.20 15.39
N GLU A 887 23.22 -2.66 14.49
CA GLU A 887 22.82 -2.90 13.10
C GLU A 887 22.02 -4.20 12.92
N LYS A 888 22.27 -5.23 13.75
CA LYS A 888 21.42 -6.42 13.86
C LYS A 888 20.01 -6.07 14.36
N SER A 889 19.86 -5.25 15.40
CA SER A 889 18.54 -4.84 15.88
C SER A 889 17.82 -3.93 14.89
N ARG A 890 18.55 -3.11 14.12
CA ARG A 890 18.00 -2.40 12.95
C ARG A 890 17.51 -3.35 11.86
N SER A 891 18.30 -4.36 11.49
CA SER A 891 17.91 -5.40 10.51
C SER A 891 16.64 -6.12 10.95
N LEU A 892 16.60 -6.61 12.19
CA LEU A 892 15.40 -7.23 12.77
C LEU A 892 14.19 -6.28 12.72
N SER A 893 14.35 -5.01 13.10
CA SER A 893 13.25 -4.03 13.01
C SER A 893 12.83 -3.70 11.57
N ALA A 894 13.69 -3.94 10.57
CA ALA A 894 13.38 -3.79 9.15
C ALA A 894 12.69 -5.06 8.62
N GLU A 895 13.16 -6.24 9.00
CA GLU A 895 12.54 -7.54 8.73
C GLU A 895 11.14 -7.60 9.34
N GLU A 896 10.91 -7.11 10.56
CA GLU A 896 9.57 -6.96 11.15
C GLU A 896 8.64 -6.09 10.29
N ARG A 897 9.14 -4.97 9.76
CA ARG A 897 8.37 -4.08 8.87
C ARG A 897 8.11 -4.73 7.51
N TRP A 898 9.09 -5.44 6.94
CA TRP A 898 8.92 -6.20 5.70
C TRP A 898 7.92 -7.33 5.89
N ASN A 899 8.02 -8.10 6.97
CA ASN A 899 7.09 -9.16 7.33
C ASN A 899 5.67 -8.63 7.61
N ALA A 900 5.54 -7.47 8.25
CA ALA A 900 4.26 -6.79 8.40
C ALA A 900 3.68 -6.35 7.03
N ARG A 901 4.52 -5.84 6.13
CA ARG A 901 4.11 -5.42 4.78
C ARG A 901 3.78 -6.59 3.86
N ILE A 902 4.47 -7.73 4.00
CA ILE A 902 4.17 -8.98 3.31
C ILE A 902 2.80 -9.48 3.76
N ARG A 903 2.55 -9.59 5.07
CA ARG A 903 1.22 -9.95 5.63
C ARG A 903 0.09 -9.01 5.20
N GLU A 904 0.38 -7.71 5.05
CA GLU A 904 -0.57 -6.74 4.50
C GLU A 904 -0.87 -7.01 3.02
N LEU A 905 0.14 -7.38 2.22
CA LEU A 905 -0.03 -7.73 0.81
C LEU A 905 -0.73 -9.08 0.62
N GLU A 906 -0.38 -10.10 1.41
CA GLU A 906 -1.07 -11.40 1.48
C GLU A 906 -2.55 -11.25 1.83
N LYS A 907 -2.87 -10.40 2.83
CA LYS A 907 -4.27 -10.06 3.12
C LYS A 907 -4.93 -9.35 1.94
N ARG A 908 -4.29 -8.33 1.36
CA ARG A 908 -4.85 -7.57 0.22
C ARG A 908 -5.09 -8.43 -1.03
N THR A 909 -4.26 -9.45 -1.29
CA THR A 909 -4.46 -10.40 -2.39
C THR A 909 -5.59 -11.37 -2.08
N LYS A 910 -5.63 -11.96 -0.87
CA LYS A 910 -6.75 -12.81 -0.44
C LYS A 910 -8.09 -12.07 -0.46
N ASP A 911 -8.14 -10.85 0.08
CA ASP A 911 -9.30 -9.96 0.04
C ASP A 911 -9.75 -9.64 -1.40
N ALA A 912 -8.85 -9.71 -2.40
CA ALA A 912 -9.16 -9.52 -3.81
C ALA A 912 -9.66 -10.82 -4.48
N GLU A 913 -9.03 -11.96 -4.19
CA GLU A 913 -9.46 -13.28 -4.64
C GLU A 913 -10.87 -13.62 -4.15
N GLU A 914 -11.17 -13.37 -2.86
CA GLU A 914 -12.51 -13.56 -2.27
C GLU A 914 -13.57 -12.61 -2.89
N ARG A 915 -13.17 -11.45 -3.43
CA ARG A 915 -14.07 -10.60 -4.22
C ARG A 915 -14.31 -11.17 -5.61
N VAL A 916 -13.26 -11.59 -6.32
CA VAL A 916 -13.39 -12.24 -7.64
C VAL A 916 -14.19 -13.54 -7.54
N LEU A 917 -14.09 -14.30 -6.44
CA LEU A 917 -14.90 -15.49 -6.21
C LEU A 917 -16.39 -15.14 -6.07
N ARG A 918 -16.72 -14.12 -5.27
CA ARG A 918 -18.09 -13.62 -5.09
C ARG A 918 -18.67 -13.03 -6.38
N GLU A 919 -17.89 -12.27 -7.14
CA GLU A 919 -18.30 -11.75 -8.44
C GLU A 919 -18.54 -12.87 -9.46
N ARG A 920 -17.67 -13.89 -9.52
CA ARG A 920 -17.89 -15.10 -10.32
C ARG A 920 -19.13 -15.87 -9.89
N GLN A 921 -19.41 -15.95 -8.60
CA GLN A 921 -20.60 -16.64 -8.07
C GLN A 921 -21.89 -15.88 -8.41
N GLY A 922 -21.95 -14.57 -8.16
CA GLY A 922 -23.08 -13.72 -8.56
C GLY A 922 -23.28 -13.65 -10.08
N ALA A 923 -22.21 -13.80 -10.87
CA ALA A 923 -22.31 -13.96 -12.33
C ALA A 923 -22.91 -15.32 -12.73
N LYS A 924 -22.52 -16.42 -12.09
CA LYS A 924 -23.15 -17.75 -12.29
C LYS A 924 -24.64 -17.71 -11.93
N GLU A 925 -25.00 -17.08 -10.83
CA GLU A 925 -26.39 -16.96 -10.37
C GLU A 925 -27.25 -16.14 -11.34
N LYS A 926 -26.71 -15.02 -11.87
CA LYS A 926 -27.37 -14.24 -12.93
C LYS A 926 -27.53 -15.06 -14.22
N VAL A 927 -26.52 -15.84 -14.62
CA VAL A 927 -26.63 -16.75 -15.78
C VAL A 927 -27.65 -17.86 -15.53
N ALA A 928 -27.71 -18.43 -14.32
CA ALA A 928 -28.71 -19.44 -13.95
C ALA A 928 -30.14 -18.88 -14.00
N GLY A 929 -30.36 -17.67 -13.45
CA GLY A 929 -31.64 -16.96 -13.54
C GLY A 929 -32.07 -16.72 -14.98
N LEU A 930 -31.19 -16.16 -15.81
CA LEU A 930 -31.45 -15.94 -17.24
C LEU A 930 -31.72 -17.24 -18.02
N LEU A 931 -31.07 -18.36 -17.64
CA LEU A 931 -31.34 -19.67 -18.24
C LEU A 931 -32.74 -20.20 -17.87
N ASP A 932 -33.18 -20.01 -16.63
CA ASP A 932 -34.53 -20.43 -16.21
C ASP A 932 -35.62 -19.49 -16.75
N GLU A 933 -35.38 -18.18 -16.81
CA GLU A 933 -36.24 -17.23 -17.53
C GLU A 933 -36.41 -17.67 -19.00
N ASN A 934 -35.31 -17.97 -19.69
CA ASN A 934 -35.35 -18.44 -21.09
C ASN A 934 -36.11 -19.77 -21.24
N LYS A 935 -35.96 -20.73 -20.31
CA LYS A 935 -36.79 -21.95 -20.27
C LYS A 935 -38.29 -21.64 -20.07
N THR A 936 -38.65 -20.64 -19.28
CA THR A 936 -40.07 -20.23 -19.15
C THR A 936 -40.59 -19.55 -20.41
N ALA A 937 -39.77 -18.71 -21.05
CA ALA A 937 -40.11 -18.09 -22.34
C ALA A 937 -40.31 -19.17 -23.43
N GLN A 938 -39.43 -20.16 -23.53
CA GLN A 938 -39.58 -21.30 -24.43
C GLN A 938 -40.88 -22.07 -24.19
N LYS A 939 -41.21 -22.42 -22.94
CA LYS A 939 -42.48 -23.08 -22.58
C LYS A 939 -43.72 -22.24 -22.95
N ASN A 940 -43.64 -20.92 -22.81
CA ASN A 940 -44.70 -20.01 -23.22
C ASN A 940 -44.83 -19.96 -24.76
N ILE A 941 -43.72 -19.96 -25.51
CA ILE A 941 -43.70 -20.03 -26.98
C ILE A 941 -44.30 -21.36 -27.45
N GLU A 942 -43.92 -22.51 -26.87
CA GLU A 942 -44.54 -23.80 -27.19
C GLU A 942 -46.05 -23.81 -26.93
N SER A 943 -46.49 -23.23 -25.80
CA SER A 943 -47.91 -23.12 -25.44
C SER A 943 -48.69 -22.30 -26.47
N LEU A 944 -48.13 -21.16 -26.89
CA LEU A 944 -48.70 -20.32 -27.95
C LEU A 944 -48.69 -21.01 -29.32
N GLN A 945 -47.63 -21.74 -29.67
CA GLN A 945 -47.56 -22.53 -30.91
C GLN A 945 -48.62 -23.65 -30.93
N ARG A 946 -48.85 -24.35 -29.81
CA ARG A 946 -49.92 -25.35 -29.68
C ARG A 946 -51.30 -24.71 -29.87
N LYS A 947 -51.57 -23.57 -29.22
CA LYS A 947 -52.83 -22.82 -29.38
C LYS A 947 -53.02 -22.30 -30.82
N ASN A 948 -51.96 -21.81 -31.46
CA ASN A 948 -52.02 -21.33 -32.85
C ASN A 948 -52.25 -22.48 -33.84
N SER A 949 -51.68 -23.67 -33.57
CA SER A 949 -51.93 -24.88 -34.37
C SER A 949 -53.39 -25.33 -34.27
N GLN A 950 -53.98 -25.29 -33.07
CA GLN A 950 -55.41 -25.60 -32.86
C GLN A 950 -56.34 -24.58 -33.54
N LEU A 951 -55.96 -23.29 -33.57
CA LEU A 951 -56.70 -22.27 -34.32
C LEU A 951 -56.59 -22.49 -35.84
N GLN A 952 -55.41 -22.85 -36.34
CA GLN A 952 -55.21 -23.17 -37.76
C GLN A 952 -56.05 -24.38 -38.19
N GLU A 953 -56.08 -25.45 -37.38
CA GLU A 953 -56.90 -26.64 -37.60
C GLU A 953 -58.41 -26.29 -37.68
N LEU A 954 -58.90 -25.40 -36.81
CA LEU A 954 -60.27 -24.88 -36.87
C LEU A 954 -60.55 -24.02 -38.11
N VAL A 955 -59.57 -23.21 -38.55
CA VAL A 955 -59.68 -22.39 -39.77
C VAL A 955 -59.75 -23.25 -41.02
N ASP A 956 -58.95 -24.31 -41.10
CA ASP A 956 -58.91 -25.18 -42.29
C ASP A 956 -60.14 -26.11 -42.36
N ILE A 957 -60.70 -26.54 -41.21
CA ILE A 957 -62.05 -27.12 -41.13
C ILE A 957 -63.12 -26.15 -41.69
N HIS A 958 -62.99 -24.84 -41.42
CA HIS A 958 -63.95 -23.84 -41.91
C HIS A 958 -63.82 -23.58 -43.42
N LYS A 959 -62.59 -23.54 -43.96
CA LYS A 959 -62.32 -23.40 -45.40
C LYS A 959 -62.86 -24.60 -46.20
N GLY A 960 -62.69 -25.81 -45.69
CA GLY A 960 -63.21 -27.03 -46.31
C GLY A 960 -64.74 -27.04 -46.50
N GLY A 961 -65.46 -26.12 -45.86
CA GLY A 961 -66.91 -25.92 -46.04
C GLY A 961 -67.33 -24.94 -47.14
N GLN A 962 -66.40 -24.23 -47.82
CA GLN A 962 -66.76 -23.15 -48.76
C GLN A 962 -66.54 -23.46 -50.26
N GLU A 963 -65.84 -24.52 -50.64
CA GLU A 963 -65.51 -24.79 -52.05
C GLU A 963 -66.58 -25.61 -52.82
N THR A 964 -67.74 -25.02 -53.12
CA THR A 964 -68.63 -25.50 -54.21
C THR A 964 -69.38 -24.35 -54.93
N PRO A 965 -68.90 -23.89 -56.12
CA PRO A 965 -69.56 -22.80 -56.85
C PRO A 965 -70.45 -23.27 -58.02
N GLY A 966 -71.76 -23.38 -57.76
CA GLY A 966 -72.83 -23.04 -58.72
C GLY A 966 -73.29 -24.05 -59.80
N GLY A 967 -74.61 -24.18 -59.96
CA GLY A 967 -75.24 -24.69 -61.19
C GLY A 967 -76.53 -25.52 -61.00
N GLY A 968 -77.60 -25.17 -61.71
CA GLY A 968 -78.71 -26.09 -62.00
C GLY A 968 -80.01 -25.92 -61.19
N SER A 969 -81.04 -25.38 -61.85
CA SER A 969 -82.43 -25.30 -61.39
C SER A 969 -83.11 -26.67 -61.15
N GLY A 970 -83.93 -26.79 -60.09
CA GLY A 970 -84.91 -27.88 -59.97
C GLY A 970 -85.41 -28.15 -58.54
N THR A 971 -86.72 -28.12 -58.33
CA THR A 971 -87.40 -28.57 -57.10
C THR A 971 -87.90 -30.02 -57.25
N PRO A 972 -88.37 -30.71 -56.19
CA PRO A 972 -88.09 -30.55 -54.75
C PRO A 972 -87.74 -31.89 -54.04
N TYR A 973 -86.74 -31.93 -53.15
CA TYR A 973 -86.69 -32.98 -52.11
C TYR A 973 -86.04 -32.49 -50.80
N GLY A 974 -86.85 -32.34 -49.75
CA GLY A 974 -86.38 -31.98 -48.42
C GLY A 974 -85.95 -33.22 -47.62
N SER A 975 -84.64 -33.43 -47.48
CA SER A 975 -84.09 -34.40 -46.52
C SER A 975 -82.62 -34.12 -46.18
N VAL A 976 -81.76 -33.98 -47.20
CA VAL A 976 -80.29 -33.95 -47.05
C VAL A 976 -79.78 -32.73 -46.25
N LEU A 977 -80.39 -31.56 -46.39
CA LEU A 977 -79.92 -30.33 -45.75
C LEU A 977 -79.89 -30.41 -44.21
N MET A 978 -80.73 -31.25 -43.61
CA MET A 978 -80.81 -31.36 -42.15
C MET A 978 -79.67 -32.18 -41.56
N GLN A 979 -79.14 -33.18 -42.26
CA GLN A 979 -78.03 -34.00 -41.76
C GLN A 979 -76.71 -33.21 -41.72
N ASN A 980 -76.38 -32.45 -42.76
CA ASN A 980 -75.18 -31.59 -42.73
C ASN A 980 -75.33 -30.47 -41.69
N SER A 981 -76.52 -29.86 -41.58
CA SER A 981 -76.81 -28.87 -40.53
C SER A 981 -76.75 -29.44 -39.11
N ALA A 982 -77.05 -30.73 -38.93
CA ALA A 982 -76.91 -31.42 -37.64
C ALA A 982 -75.45 -31.74 -37.33
N HIS A 983 -74.66 -32.25 -38.28
CA HIS A 983 -73.23 -32.53 -38.08
C HIS A 983 -72.42 -31.25 -37.81
N VAL A 984 -72.69 -30.15 -38.53
CA VAL A 984 -72.04 -28.86 -38.24
C VAL A 984 -72.45 -28.36 -36.85
N ARG A 985 -73.74 -28.46 -36.46
CA ARG A 985 -74.18 -28.07 -35.11
C ARG A 985 -73.53 -28.90 -34.02
N THR A 986 -73.58 -30.23 -34.10
CA THR A 986 -72.95 -31.09 -33.08
C THR A 986 -71.43 -30.90 -33.03
N ALA A 987 -70.76 -30.63 -34.16
CA ALA A 987 -69.35 -30.26 -34.17
C ALA A 987 -69.09 -28.91 -33.47
N THR A 988 -69.92 -27.89 -33.72
CA THR A 988 -69.81 -26.61 -32.99
C THR A 988 -70.16 -26.72 -31.51
N GLU A 989 -71.12 -27.57 -31.13
CA GLU A 989 -71.49 -27.84 -29.74
C GLU A 989 -70.38 -28.61 -29.00
N LEU A 990 -69.74 -29.59 -29.65
CA LEU A 990 -68.54 -30.25 -29.13
C LEU A 990 -67.34 -29.30 -29.02
N GLY A 991 -67.14 -28.42 -30.01
CA GLY A 991 -66.10 -27.39 -29.98
C GLY A 991 -66.31 -26.40 -28.83
N LEU A 992 -67.54 -25.90 -28.66
CA LEU A 992 -67.94 -25.01 -27.57
C LEU A 992 -67.86 -25.71 -26.20
N SER A 993 -68.25 -26.98 -26.09
CA SER A 993 -68.06 -27.75 -24.85
C SER A 993 -66.58 -27.86 -24.50
N ARG A 994 -65.74 -28.34 -25.44
CA ARG A 994 -64.28 -28.45 -25.24
C ARG A 994 -63.65 -27.12 -24.86
N MET A 995 -64.08 -26.02 -25.47
CA MET A 995 -63.60 -24.67 -25.14
C MET A 995 -64.07 -24.20 -23.75
N ASN A 996 -65.31 -24.53 -23.35
CA ASN A 996 -65.85 -24.25 -22.01
C ASN A 996 -65.14 -25.10 -20.94
N ASP A 997 -64.86 -26.37 -21.23
CA ASP A 997 -64.11 -27.27 -20.35
C ASP A 997 -62.63 -26.86 -20.23
N GLN A 998 -62.01 -26.39 -21.32
CA GLN A 998 -60.69 -25.75 -21.29
C GLN A 998 -60.70 -24.45 -20.47
N LEU A 999 -61.70 -23.57 -20.65
CA LEU A 999 -61.83 -22.33 -19.87
C LEU A 999 -62.05 -22.63 -18.38
N ARG A 1000 -62.82 -23.67 -18.04
CA ARG A 1000 -63.00 -24.16 -16.66
C ARG A 1000 -61.68 -24.68 -16.09
N SER A 1001 -60.90 -25.42 -16.87
CA SER A 1001 -59.57 -25.90 -16.45
C SER A 1001 -58.57 -24.75 -16.27
N GLU A 1002 -58.54 -23.76 -17.18
CA GLU A 1002 -57.72 -22.56 -17.00
C GLU A 1002 -58.17 -21.74 -15.79
N LEU A 1003 -59.48 -21.64 -15.51
CA LEU A 1003 -60.01 -20.94 -14.35
C LEU A 1003 -59.60 -21.63 -13.03
N ASP A 1004 -59.78 -22.95 -12.94
CA ASP A 1004 -59.39 -23.76 -11.77
C ASP A 1004 -57.87 -23.75 -11.55
N GLN A 1005 -57.07 -23.79 -12.61
CA GLN A 1005 -55.61 -23.61 -12.52
C GLN A 1005 -55.24 -22.20 -12.03
N ARG A 1006 -55.89 -21.14 -12.54
CA ARG A 1006 -55.68 -19.76 -12.06
C ARG A 1006 -56.09 -19.60 -10.59
N SER A 1007 -57.21 -20.18 -10.16
CA SER A 1007 -57.62 -20.21 -8.75
C SER A 1007 -56.58 -20.90 -7.88
N LYS A 1008 -56.04 -22.07 -8.31
CA LYS A 1008 -54.98 -22.78 -7.57
C LYS A 1008 -53.66 -21.99 -7.48
N VAL A 1009 -53.32 -21.21 -8.51
CA VAL A 1009 -52.18 -20.28 -8.44
C VAL A 1009 -52.47 -19.14 -7.45
N VAL A 1010 -53.66 -18.51 -7.51
CA VAL A 1010 -54.06 -17.44 -6.58
C VAL A 1010 -54.09 -17.93 -5.12
N GLU A 1011 -54.58 -19.15 -4.86
CA GLU A 1011 -54.54 -19.75 -3.52
C GLU A 1011 -53.11 -20.02 -3.05
N LYS A 1012 -52.20 -20.42 -3.94
CA LYS A 1012 -50.79 -20.63 -3.61
C LYS A 1012 -50.05 -19.33 -3.31
N GLU A 1013 -50.32 -18.26 -4.08
CA GLU A 1013 -49.77 -16.92 -3.77
C GLU A 1013 -50.38 -16.34 -2.47
N ARG A 1014 -51.66 -16.62 -2.18
CA ARG A 1014 -52.29 -16.28 -0.89
C ARG A 1014 -51.66 -17.00 0.31
N GLU A 1015 -51.26 -18.27 0.18
CA GLU A 1015 -50.58 -18.95 1.29
C GLU A 1015 -49.12 -18.52 1.44
N LYS A 1016 -48.43 -18.17 0.34
CA LYS A 1016 -47.14 -17.47 0.43
C LYS A 1016 -47.25 -16.14 1.19
N THR A 1017 -48.19 -15.28 0.85
CA THR A 1017 -48.33 -13.96 1.52
C THR A 1017 -48.74 -14.10 2.98
N ARG A 1018 -49.47 -15.16 3.35
CA ARG A 1018 -49.70 -15.55 4.75
C ARG A 1018 -48.41 -16.01 5.45
N SER A 1019 -47.51 -16.72 4.77
CA SER A 1019 -46.20 -17.09 5.32
C SER A 1019 -45.34 -15.86 5.58
N THR A 1020 -45.14 -15.02 4.57
CA THR A 1020 -44.33 -13.80 4.69
C THR A 1020 -44.89 -12.82 5.71
N LEU A 1021 -46.22 -12.79 5.93
CA LEU A 1021 -46.83 -12.00 7.00
C LEU A 1021 -46.47 -12.56 8.40
N ARG A 1022 -46.56 -13.89 8.60
CA ARG A 1022 -46.14 -14.55 9.86
C ARG A 1022 -44.64 -14.35 10.13
N GLU A 1023 -43.82 -14.37 9.09
CA GLU A 1023 -42.38 -14.13 9.16
C GLU A 1023 -42.10 -12.65 9.53
N LEU A 1024 -42.81 -11.69 8.92
CA LEU A 1024 -42.74 -10.27 9.27
C LEU A 1024 -43.21 -10.01 10.72
N ASP A 1025 -44.30 -10.64 11.17
CA ASP A 1025 -44.78 -10.54 12.56
C ASP A 1025 -43.74 -11.09 13.55
N ALA A 1026 -43.04 -12.19 13.20
CA ALA A 1026 -41.98 -12.76 14.02
C ALA A 1026 -40.73 -11.87 14.07
N VAL A 1027 -40.32 -11.26 12.95
CA VAL A 1027 -39.23 -10.28 12.91
C VAL A 1027 -39.59 -9.03 13.71
N ASN A 1028 -40.80 -8.48 13.55
CA ASN A 1028 -41.28 -7.35 14.36
C ASN A 1028 -41.24 -7.65 15.87
N ALA A 1029 -41.61 -8.86 16.28
CA ALA A 1029 -41.52 -9.28 17.68
C ALA A 1029 -40.06 -9.36 18.18
N GLN A 1030 -39.11 -9.76 17.33
CA GLN A 1030 -37.67 -9.74 17.66
C GLN A 1030 -37.14 -8.30 17.75
N CYS A 1031 -37.51 -7.41 16.82
CA CYS A 1031 -37.15 -5.99 16.86
C CYS A 1031 -37.64 -5.31 18.15
N TYR A 1032 -38.86 -5.59 18.60
CA TYR A 1032 -39.36 -5.10 19.88
C TYR A 1032 -38.56 -5.61 21.09
N GLN A 1033 -38.12 -6.88 21.07
CA GLN A 1033 -37.26 -7.43 22.13
C GLN A 1033 -35.86 -6.79 22.13
N LEU A 1034 -35.25 -6.60 20.96
CA LEU A 1034 -33.96 -5.92 20.81
C LEU A 1034 -34.03 -4.45 21.24
N GLN A 1035 -35.10 -3.73 20.88
CA GLN A 1035 -35.34 -2.36 21.33
C GLN A 1035 -35.48 -2.28 22.86
N GLN A 1036 -36.16 -3.25 23.48
CA GLN A 1036 -36.24 -3.34 24.95
C GLN A 1036 -34.87 -3.61 25.60
N GLN A 1037 -34.04 -4.49 25.00
CA GLN A 1037 -32.68 -4.75 25.48
C GLN A 1037 -31.76 -3.52 25.31
N LEU A 1038 -31.84 -2.81 24.19
CA LEU A 1038 -31.11 -1.56 23.97
C LEU A 1038 -31.49 -0.50 25.01
N GLY A 1039 -32.80 -0.32 25.29
CA GLY A 1039 -33.26 0.57 26.37
C GLY A 1039 -32.74 0.18 27.75
N GLN A 1040 -32.58 -1.12 28.05
CA GLN A 1040 -31.94 -1.58 29.29
C GLN A 1040 -30.43 -1.27 29.30
N ARG A 1041 -29.72 -1.49 28.18
CA ARG A 1041 -28.29 -1.16 28.03
C ARG A 1041 -28.02 0.34 28.15
N GLU A 1042 -28.83 1.18 27.51
CA GLU A 1042 -28.76 2.63 27.66
C GLU A 1042 -28.88 3.07 29.13
N ASN A 1043 -29.84 2.49 29.87
CA ASN A 1043 -30.04 2.83 31.28
C ASN A 1043 -28.88 2.35 32.16
N GLN A 1044 -28.25 1.21 31.84
CA GLN A 1044 -26.99 0.79 32.47
C GLN A 1044 -25.86 1.78 32.17
N ILE A 1045 -25.68 2.18 30.91
CA ILE A 1045 -24.64 3.13 30.48
C ILE A 1045 -24.83 4.49 31.17
N LYS A 1046 -26.05 5.04 31.16
CA LYS A 1046 -26.41 6.28 31.90
C LYS A 1046 -26.09 6.15 33.39
N GLY A 1047 -26.40 5.01 34.01
CA GLY A 1047 -26.03 4.71 35.39
C GLY A 1047 -24.51 4.68 35.64
N THR A 1048 -23.72 4.13 34.70
CA THR A 1048 -22.25 4.13 34.80
C THR A 1048 -21.64 5.51 34.58
N LEU A 1049 -22.17 6.31 33.64
CA LEU A 1049 -21.71 7.68 33.39
C LEU A 1049 -21.95 8.57 34.61
N ASN A 1050 -23.15 8.54 35.18
CA ASN A 1050 -23.45 9.27 36.43
C ASN A 1050 -22.53 8.84 37.59
N ARG A 1051 -22.12 7.56 37.65
CA ARG A 1051 -21.17 7.07 38.64
C ARG A 1051 -19.75 7.57 38.39
N ILE A 1052 -19.32 7.68 37.13
CA ILE A 1052 -18.01 8.26 36.75
C ILE A 1052 -17.99 9.76 37.07
N GLU A 1053 -19.06 10.49 36.76
CA GLU A 1053 -19.20 11.92 37.09
C GLU A 1053 -19.13 12.16 38.60
N MET A 1054 -19.89 11.39 39.39
CA MET A 1054 -19.81 11.41 40.87
C MET A 1054 -18.42 11.04 41.43
N LEU A 1055 -17.61 10.29 40.67
CA LEU A 1055 -16.21 10.00 41.04
C LEU A 1055 -15.26 11.13 40.64
N SER A 1056 -15.49 11.82 39.51
CA SER A 1056 -14.75 13.04 39.13
C SER A 1056 -14.95 14.14 40.15
N GLN A 1057 -16.21 14.45 40.50
CA GLN A 1057 -16.55 15.45 41.52
C GLN A 1057 -15.88 15.12 42.88
N ARG A 1058 -15.83 13.84 43.27
CA ARG A 1058 -15.11 13.40 44.49
C ARG A 1058 -13.60 13.57 44.36
N LYS A 1059 -13.02 13.33 43.18
CA LYS A 1059 -11.59 13.53 42.91
C LYS A 1059 -11.24 15.02 42.99
N GLU A 1060 -12.02 15.88 42.35
CA GLU A 1060 -11.84 17.34 42.36
C GLU A 1060 -11.93 17.92 43.79
N VAL A 1061 -12.85 17.39 44.62
CA VAL A 1061 -12.91 17.72 46.06
C VAL A 1061 -11.68 17.22 46.81
N ALA A 1062 -11.19 16.01 46.54
CA ALA A 1062 -9.99 15.47 47.19
C ALA A 1062 -8.72 16.23 46.79
N GLU A 1063 -8.57 16.60 45.51
CA GLU A 1063 -7.49 17.45 45.00
C GLU A 1063 -7.56 18.86 45.60
N SER A 1064 -8.76 19.43 45.75
CA SER A 1064 -8.98 20.69 46.44
C SER A 1064 -8.63 20.63 47.95
N MET A 1065 -8.88 19.50 48.61
CA MET A 1065 -8.49 19.28 50.01
C MET A 1065 -6.98 19.11 50.16
N ALA A 1066 -6.33 18.36 49.27
CA ALA A 1066 -4.89 18.18 49.26
C ALA A 1066 -4.15 19.51 49.00
N LEU A 1067 -4.62 20.32 48.04
CA LEU A 1067 -4.09 21.65 47.78
C LEU A 1067 -4.25 22.57 49.00
N ARG A 1068 -5.41 22.57 49.67
CA ARG A 1068 -5.61 23.34 50.91
C ARG A 1068 -4.65 22.91 52.01
N GLN A 1069 -4.51 21.62 52.23
CA GLN A 1069 -3.59 21.10 53.26
C GLN A 1069 -2.14 21.48 52.94
N ALA A 1070 -1.69 21.35 51.68
CA ALA A 1070 -0.37 21.80 51.26
C ALA A 1070 -0.17 23.32 51.49
N THR A 1071 -1.19 24.15 51.24
CA THR A 1071 -1.11 25.59 51.55
C THR A 1071 -1.14 25.88 53.05
N GLU A 1072 -1.87 25.12 53.87
CA GLU A 1072 -1.86 25.26 55.34
C GLU A 1072 -0.50 24.87 55.93
N ASP A 1073 0.12 23.80 55.43
CA ASP A 1073 1.43 23.35 55.90
C ASP A 1073 2.55 24.30 55.42
N LEU A 1074 2.47 24.88 54.22
CA LEU A 1074 3.33 25.99 53.77
C LEU A 1074 3.14 27.27 54.61
N TYR A 1075 1.90 27.61 55.00
CA TYR A 1075 1.65 28.72 55.91
C TYR A 1075 2.28 28.49 57.29
N ARG A 1076 2.24 27.26 57.81
CA ARG A 1076 2.89 26.90 59.07
C ARG A 1076 4.41 27.00 59.03
N SER A 1077 5.07 26.68 57.91
CA SER A 1077 6.51 26.93 57.78
C SER A 1077 6.82 28.44 57.70
N LEU A 1078 6.05 29.20 56.92
CA LEU A 1078 6.23 30.66 56.80
C LEU A 1078 5.95 31.43 58.10
N GLU A 1079 5.07 30.93 58.98
CA GLU A 1079 4.87 31.48 60.32
C GLU A 1079 5.99 31.13 61.32
N LEU A 1080 6.81 30.10 61.04
CA LEU A 1080 7.97 29.74 61.88
C LEU A 1080 9.21 30.58 61.54
N ASP A 1081 9.47 30.86 60.26
CA ASP A 1081 10.65 31.63 59.84
C ASP A 1081 10.56 33.12 60.24
N ARG A 1082 9.36 33.69 60.34
CA ARG A 1082 9.13 35.07 60.85
C ARG A 1082 9.39 35.25 62.36
N GLY A 1083 9.98 34.25 63.02
CA GLY A 1083 10.41 34.30 64.42
C GLY A 1083 11.85 34.74 64.67
N TRP A 1084 12.62 35.07 63.62
CA TRP A 1084 14.07 35.33 63.69
C TRP A 1084 14.51 36.67 63.09
N ASP A 1085 14.03 37.78 63.68
CA ASP A 1085 14.62 39.13 63.56
C ASP A 1085 14.28 39.97 64.82
#